data_AF-A0A4U0QVH1-F1
#
_entry.id   AF-A0A4U0QVH1-F1
#
_cell.length_a   1.000
_cell.length_b   1.000
_cell.length_c   1.000
_cell.angle_alpha   90.00
_cell.angle_beta   90.00
_cell.angle_gamma   90.00
#
_symmetry.space_group_name_H-M   'P 1'
#
loop_
_entity.id
_entity.type
_entity.pdbx_description
1 polymer ?
#
loop_
_entity_poly.entity_id
_entity_poly.type
_entity_poly.pdbx_seq_one_letter_code
_entity_poly.pdbx_strand_id
1 'polypeptide(L)'
;MCTICAAIRPFDPSCALSGLAGTGIDSLRAVIRETADAAPRQGTAYRMAVGDSFVGAIDGRCDEDWVGIALEAGRSYVFELRGAGRSPLLDPVVELYSPQGGFLRFVDNEGQGLNSRMVFTAPQSGTYYLSVEGHHNSIGGFQLTAQVLQPLRPASLDTMATYLTRGYWIDKGLVPRAYDVRTDNIITVDLSGLGPAGQAMARSALQAWAAVADLQFRETTTRAEIRFTENDRGAYAGATMTLDGRVVSSVLNIDRGWHQSEGNRIGTYTFQTYLHEIGHALGLGHMGPYNGGGTFPGDARFANDSWQASVMSYFAQTRNPNIDASYAFAATLMPADIIAIQRLYGAAGAGTLTAGNTVYGLGHTLGDSWLGRIFAAQNGAQLPGIEDARDVAMTIYDAGGFDTINFSRDGMDQRVDLRMGASSDVWGLRGNLQIAPGTLIEGYVAGSGNDVVQGNAVGNMLRGGAGNDRILGNGGNDSLHGGMGNDTLIGGAGNDRLFGNEGADHLTDMLGNNWMAGGMGNDRLTAGAGRDTLYGDMGNDIILAGAGDDLVFGGPGWDTIRAGAGNDRAEGGMGNDLLDGGPGRDTLLGQQGNDTIIGGLGQDVLTGGMGADVFRFNSVADSARGLADLITDFRPGEDMIDLRALNLTFAGTGPHDGMRSLRWDHMDGATRLLVDVNGDRTPDMIIRLAGRLELEADHFLL
;
A
#
# COMPACT_ATOMS: atom_id res chain seq x y z
N MET A 1 25.58 40.39 27.28
CA MET A 1 24.75 41.53 27.72
C MET A 1 23.93 41.26 28.98
N CYS A 2 23.64 40.00 29.35
CA CYS A 2 22.78 39.70 30.52
C CYS A 2 23.41 39.91 31.91
N THR A 3 24.74 39.97 32.03
CA THR A 3 25.43 40.19 33.32
C THR A 3 25.30 41.62 33.85
N ILE A 4 24.92 42.59 33.01
CA ILE A 4 24.78 44.00 33.40
C ILE A 4 23.37 44.33 33.94
N CYS A 5 22.33 43.60 33.53
CA CYS A 5 20.95 43.86 33.99
C CYS A 5 20.72 43.52 35.46
N ALA A 6 21.30 42.44 35.97
CA ALA A 6 21.08 41.98 37.35
C ALA A 6 21.72 42.89 38.42
N ALA A 7 22.71 43.71 38.07
CA ALA A 7 23.41 44.58 39.02
C ALA A 7 22.71 45.94 39.24
N ILE A 8 21.81 46.37 38.35
CA ILE A 8 21.31 47.76 38.32
C ILE A 8 19.83 47.85 38.69
N ARG A 9 19.03 46.77 38.54
CA ARG A 9 17.57 46.77 38.82
C ARG A 9 17.06 45.48 39.47
N PRO A 10 17.38 45.20 40.74
CA PRO A 10 17.02 43.94 41.41
C PRO A 10 15.51 43.76 41.69
N PHE A 11 14.66 44.75 41.42
CA PHE A 11 13.21 44.70 41.70
C PHE A 11 12.33 44.99 40.47
N ASP A 12 12.88 44.93 39.26
CA ASP A 12 12.09 44.99 38.03
C ASP A 12 11.55 43.58 37.67
N PRO A 13 10.22 43.35 37.64
CA PRO A 13 9.64 42.03 37.35
C PRO A 13 10.00 41.50 35.96
N SER A 14 10.39 42.38 35.02
CA SER A 14 10.88 41.97 33.70
C SER A 14 12.29 41.34 33.74
N CYS A 15 12.98 41.41 34.88
CA CYS A 15 14.28 40.79 35.14
C CYS A 15 14.19 39.56 36.08
N ALA A 16 12.99 39.07 36.40
CA ALA A 16 12.82 37.89 37.25
C ALA A 16 13.08 36.58 36.47
N LEU A 17 14.00 35.75 36.98
CA LEU A 17 14.35 34.44 36.42
C LEU A 17 13.17 33.44 36.38
N SER A 18 12.06 33.73 37.06
CA SER A 18 10.90 32.83 37.19
C SER A 18 10.04 32.73 35.92
N GLY A 19 10.27 33.55 34.90
CA GLY A 19 9.50 33.59 33.66
C GLY A 19 10.05 32.77 32.49
N LEU A 20 11.13 31.99 32.67
CA LEU A 20 11.86 31.34 31.56
C LEU A 20 11.77 29.81 31.50
N ALA A 21 10.90 29.18 32.30
CA ALA A 21 10.61 27.75 32.15
C ALA A 21 9.99 27.50 30.76
N GLY A 22 10.68 26.73 29.91
CA GLY A 22 10.19 26.36 28.57
C GLY A 22 10.71 27.21 27.41
N THR A 23 11.66 28.12 27.62
CA THR A 23 12.43 28.72 26.51
C THR A 23 13.81 28.07 26.42
N GLY A 24 14.35 27.87 25.20
CA GLY A 24 15.52 27.04 24.88
C GLY A 24 16.88 27.41 25.48
N ILE A 25 16.92 28.06 26.65
CA ILE A 25 18.13 28.37 27.43
C ILE A 25 18.37 27.34 28.55
N ASP A 26 17.37 26.50 28.90
CA ASP A 26 17.52 25.34 29.82
C ASP A 26 18.20 24.11 29.19
N SER A 27 18.87 24.28 28.04
CA SER A 27 19.61 23.21 27.36
C SER A 27 21.04 23.62 27.02
N LEU A 28 21.69 24.36 27.91
CA LEU A 28 23.15 24.47 27.88
C LEU A 28 23.72 23.10 28.29
N ARG A 29 23.99 22.26 27.30
CA ARG A 29 24.73 21.00 27.46
C ARG A 29 26.08 21.32 28.10
N ALA A 30 26.28 20.99 29.37
CA ALA A 30 27.52 21.25 30.06
C ALA A 30 28.56 20.18 29.66
N VAL A 31 29.82 20.61 29.49
CA VAL A 31 30.96 19.69 29.44
C VAL A 31 31.60 19.68 30.82
N ILE A 32 31.22 18.70 31.63
CA ILE A 32 31.79 18.49 32.94
C ILE A 32 33.12 17.80 32.75
N ARG A 33 34.18 18.37 33.31
CA ARG A 33 35.52 17.80 33.25
C ARG A 33 35.88 17.29 34.61
N GLU A 34 36.40 16.08 34.63
CA GLU A 34 37.11 15.57 35.77
C GLU A 34 38.31 16.48 36.06
N THR A 35 38.44 16.91 37.32
CA THR A 35 39.54 17.76 37.81
C THR A 35 40.28 17.14 38.99
N ALA A 36 39.75 16.04 39.50
CA ALA A 36 40.24 15.18 40.58
C ALA A 36 39.52 13.82 40.45
N ASP A 37 40.16 12.73 40.83
CA ASP A 37 39.65 11.35 40.79
C ASP A 37 38.15 11.22 41.15
N ALA A 38 37.35 10.63 40.26
CA ALA A 38 35.92 10.44 40.47
C ALA A 38 35.62 9.18 41.29
N ALA A 39 35.96 9.22 42.59
CA ALA A 39 35.90 8.09 43.52
C ALA A 39 34.77 7.06 43.27
N PRO A 40 35.08 5.74 43.22
CA PRO A 40 34.16 4.68 42.81
C PRO A 40 33.10 4.33 43.87
N ARG A 41 32.20 5.28 44.12
CA ARG A 41 31.15 5.19 45.15
C ARG A 41 30.09 6.26 44.93
N GLN A 42 28.91 6.06 45.55
CA GLN A 42 27.81 7.05 45.55
C GLN A 42 28.23 8.45 46.04
N GLY A 43 29.27 8.51 46.88
CA GLY A 43 29.87 9.74 47.40
C GLY A 43 30.76 10.50 46.41
N THR A 44 30.87 10.07 45.15
CA THR A 44 31.54 10.84 44.09
C THR A 44 31.02 12.29 44.05
N ALA A 45 31.91 13.26 43.81
CA ALA A 45 31.53 14.67 43.72
C ALA A 45 30.93 15.02 42.34
N TYR A 46 31.08 14.13 41.36
CA TYR A 46 30.67 14.42 39.98
C TYR A 46 29.21 14.08 39.74
N ARG A 47 28.50 15.05 39.18
CA ARG A 47 27.10 14.93 38.78
C ARG A 47 26.94 15.49 37.39
N MET A 48 26.19 14.79 36.55
CA MET A 48 25.78 15.27 35.24
C MET A 48 24.27 15.26 35.11
N ALA A 49 23.71 16.22 34.37
CA ALA A 49 22.32 16.20 33.97
C ALA A 49 22.15 15.45 32.64
N VAL A 50 20.93 15.01 32.36
CA VAL A 50 20.58 14.47 31.04
C VAL A 50 20.73 15.60 30.01
N GLY A 51 21.56 15.37 28.99
CA GLY A 51 21.97 16.36 27.99
C GLY A 51 23.43 16.83 28.12
N ASP A 52 24.06 16.61 29.28
CA ASP A 52 25.46 16.95 29.51
C ASP A 52 26.43 15.90 28.94
N SER A 53 27.72 16.26 28.91
CA SER A 53 28.81 15.30 28.72
C SER A 53 29.81 15.39 29.87
N PHE A 54 30.26 14.25 30.36
CA PHE A 54 31.36 14.13 31.30
C PHE A 54 32.63 13.68 30.55
N VAL A 55 33.74 14.36 30.80
CA VAL A 55 35.05 14.04 30.21
C VAL A 55 36.00 13.75 31.36
N GLY A 56 36.47 12.50 31.45
CA GLY A 56 37.41 12.03 32.47
C GLY A 56 38.58 11.25 31.86
N ALA A 57 39.43 10.73 32.72
CA ALA A 57 40.53 9.86 32.34
C ALA A 57 40.74 8.75 33.35
N ILE A 58 40.79 7.51 32.86
CA ILE A 58 41.22 6.36 33.66
C ILE A 58 42.75 6.41 33.72
N ASP A 59 43.30 6.82 34.86
CA ASP A 59 44.71 7.12 35.10
C ASP A 59 45.49 5.91 35.68
N GLY A 60 44.79 4.83 36.05
CA GLY A 60 45.39 3.64 36.65
C GLY A 60 44.65 2.34 36.38
N ARG A 61 45.28 1.20 36.70
CA ARG A 61 44.70 -0.14 36.47
C ARG A 61 43.55 -0.51 37.41
N CYS A 62 43.36 0.26 38.49
CA CYS A 62 42.27 0.07 39.45
C CYS A 62 41.45 1.36 39.58
N ASP A 63 41.53 2.20 38.55
CA ASP A 63 40.83 3.46 38.50
C ASP A 63 39.46 3.24 37.88
N GLU A 64 38.44 3.77 38.54
CA GLU A 64 37.04 3.57 38.26
C GLU A 64 36.31 4.87 38.59
N ASP A 65 35.71 5.48 37.57
CA ASP A 65 35.14 6.82 37.67
C ASP A 65 33.62 6.75 37.77
N TRP A 66 33.08 7.18 38.93
CA TRP A 66 31.64 7.25 39.13
C TRP A 66 31.07 8.64 38.85
N VAL A 67 30.04 8.69 38.03
CA VAL A 67 29.26 9.90 37.73
C VAL A 67 27.80 9.70 38.11
N GLY A 68 27.29 10.53 39.03
CA GLY A 68 25.88 10.49 39.40
C GLY A 68 24.99 11.24 38.41
N ILE A 69 23.83 10.67 38.07
CA ILE A 69 22.86 11.25 37.15
C ILE A 69 21.43 11.10 37.66
N ALA A 70 20.66 12.19 37.64
CA ALA A 70 19.25 12.16 38.03
C ALA A 70 18.37 11.67 36.88
N LEU A 71 17.62 10.59 37.11
CA LEU A 71 16.69 9.99 36.14
C LEU A 71 15.26 10.02 36.68
N GLU A 72 14.29 10.19 35.78
CA GLU A 72 12.85 10.16 36.09
C GLU A 72 12.21 8.79 35.80
N ALA A 73 11.32 8.35 36.69
CA ALA A 73 10.56 7.10 36.56
C ALA A 73 9.82 7.01 35.21
N GLY A 74 9.89 5.84 34.58
CA GLY A 74 9.20 5.53 33.32
C GLY A 74 9.82 6.14 32.07
N ARG A 75 10.84 7.01 32.18
CA ARG A 75 11.58 7.53 31.03
C ARG A 75 12.76 6.63 30.69
N SER A 76 13.01 6.49 29.38
CA SER A 76 14.18 5.81 28.83
C SER A 76 15.30 6.79 28.50
N TYR A 77 16.53 6.41 28.76
CA TYR A 77 17.73 7.20 28.54
C TYR A 77 18.75 6.39 27.77
N VAL A 78 19.58 7.07 26.99
CA VAL A 78 20.75 6.52 26.30
C VAL A 78 21.99 7.09 26.97
N PHE A 79 22.91 6.21 27.36
CA PHE A 79 24.24 6.55 27.82
C PHE A 79 25.25 6.10 26.78
N GLU A 80 26.11 6.99 26.31
CA GLU A 80 27.16 6.67 25.34
C GLU A 80 28.52 7.02 25.94
N LEU A 81 29.41 6.04 25.95
CA LEU A 81 30.76 6.13 26.45
C LEU A 81 31.74 5.86 25.31
N ARG A 82 32.66 6.80 25.09
CA ARG A 82 33.67 6.69 24.03
C ARG A 82 35.07 7.04 24.51
N GLY A 83 36.08 6.39 23.95
CA GLY A 83 37.47 6.84 24.07
C GLY A 83 37.64 8.23 23.47
N ALA A 84 38.28 9.16 24.21
CA ALA A 84 38.42 10.55 23.80
C ALA A 84 39.75 11.18 24.24
N GLY A 85 40.16 12.26 23.57
CA GLY A 85 41.39 12.98 23.88
C GLY A 85 42.62 12.47 23.13
N ARG A 86 43.82 12.91 23.56
CA ARG A 86 45.10 12.59 22.88
C ARG A 86 45.56 11.14 23.08
N SER A 87 45.11 10.51 24.16
CA SER A 87 45.32 9.10 24.48
C SER A 87 43.97 8.52 24.86
N PRO A 88 43.14 8.14 23.88
CA PRO A 88 41.77 7.69 24.13
C PRO A 88 41.77 6.35 24.86
N LEU A 89 40.80 6.17 25.76
CA LEU A 89 40.51 4.88 26.38
C LEU A 89 40.12 3.89 25.29
N LEU A 90 40.89 2.82 25.17
CA LEU A 90 40.82 1.90 24.05
C LEU A 90 39.78 0.80 24.23
N ASP A 91 39.12 0.65 25.38
CA ASP A 91 38.03 -0.31 25.57
C ASP A 91 37.18 0.10 26.78
N PRO A 92 36.48 1.25 26.69
CA PRO A 92 35.62 1.73 27.75
C PRO A 92 34.55 0.70 28.13
N VAL A 93 34.28 0.62 29.43
CA VAL A 93 33.22 -0.18 30.05
C VAL A 93 32.32 0.76 30.83
N VAL A 94 31.00 0.54 30.76
CA VAL A 94 30.04 1.28 31.57
C VAL A 94 29.15 0.36 32.40
N GLU A 95 29.12 0.61 33.70
CA GLU A 95 28.17 -0.02 34.62
C GLU A 95 27.16 0.99 35.15
N LEU A 96 25.96 0.52 35.46
CA LEU A 96 24.88 1.31 36.01
C LEU A 96 24.47 0.76 37.37
N TYR A 97 24.41 1.65 38.34
CA TYR A 97 24.03 1.38 39.72
C TYR A 97 22.77 2.15 40.11
N SER A 98 21.95 1.54 40.97
CA SER A 98 20.72 2.12 41.50
C SER A 98 20.99 3.30 42.44
N PRO A 99 19.96 4.09 42.80
CA PRO A 99 20.10 5.13 43.82
C PRO A 99 20.54 4.63 45.20
N GLN A 100 20.37 3.33 45.47
CA GLN A 100 20.82 2.67 46.69
C GLN A 100 22.20 2.00 46.53
N GLY A 101 22.82 2.07 45.34
CA GLY A 101 24.13 1.50 45.03
C GLY A 101 24.13 0.02 44.67
N GLY A 102 22.96 -0.57 44.41
CA GLY A 102 22.89 -1.91 43.88
C GLY A 102 23.26 -1.89 42.40
N PHE A 103 24.14 -2.81 41.98
CA PHE A 103 24.43 -3.02 40.57
C PHE A 103 23.14 -3.35 39.79
N LEU A 104 22.96 -2.73 38.63
CA LEU A 104 21.78 -2.95 37.77
C LEU A 104 22.16 -3.55 36.43
N ARG A 105 23.17 -2.98 35.76
CA ARG A 105 23.51 -3.34 34.39
C ARG A 105 24.97 -3.04 34.08
N PHE A 106 25.55 -3.83 33.21
CA PHE A 106 26.89 -3.69 32.67
C PHE A 106 26.82 -3.70 31.14
N VAL A 107 27.60 -2.86 30.48
CA VAL A 107 27.83 -2.89 29.04
C VAL A 107 29.31 -2.66 28.75
N ASP A 108 29.92 -3.63 28.08
CA ASP A 108 31.32 -3.61 27.65
C ASP A 108 31.46 -2.99 26.26
N ASN A 109 30.61 -3.38 25.30
CA ASN A 109 30.79 -3.00 23.90
C ASN A 109 29.49 -2.89 23.10
N GLU A 110 29.47 -1.96 22.14
CA GLU A 110 28.63 -2.02 20.93
C GLU A 110 29.52 -2.09 19.68
N GLY A 111 29.65 -3.30 19.10
CA GLY A 111 30.34 -3.52 17.82
C GLY A 111 31.88 -3.54 17.91
N GLN A 112 32.56 -3.31 16.77
CA GLN A 112 34.03 -3.33 16.67
C GLN A 112 34.72 -2.00 17.04
N GLY A 113 33.93 -0.95 17.28
CA GLY A 113 34.44 0.30 17.84
C GLY A 113 34.43 0.14 19.35
N LEU A 114 35.58 0.34 19.96
CA LEU A 114 35.81 0.19 21.39
C LEU A 114 35.09 1.33 22.17
N ASN A 115 33.76 1.31 22.14
CA ASN A 115 32.85 2.28 22.76
C ASN A 115 31.71 1.47 23.39
N SER A 116 31.14 1.96 24.48
CA SER A 116 30.02 1.31 25.17
C SER A 116 28.77 2.20 25.09
N ARG A 117 27.60 1.57 24.94
CA ARG A 117 26.33 2.28 24.88
C ARG A 117 25.23 1.52 25.60
N MET A 118 24.46 2.23 26.43
CA MET A 118 23.46 1.64 27.30
C MET A 118 22.12 2.37 27.18
N VAL A 119 21.05 1.63 26.90
CA VAL A 119 19.68 2.14 27.03
C VAL A 119 19.07 1.69 28.35
N PHE A 120 18.53 2.60 29.14
CA PHE A 120 17.94 2.28 30.45
C PHE A 120 16.62 3.01 30.68
N THR A 121 15.58 2.27 31.07
CA THR A 121 14.31 2.84 31.54
C THR A 121 14.32 2.86 33.06
N ALA A 122 14.28 4.05 33.66
CA ALA A 122 14.34 4.16 35.11
C ALA A 122 13.03 3.66 35.75
N PRO A 123 13.05 2.62 36.62
CA PRO A 123 11.85 2.13 37.28
C PRO A 123 11.31 3.10 38.34
N GLN A 124 12.17 3.97 38.88
CA GLN A 124 11.84 4.98 39.87
C GLN A 124 12.68 6.23 39.63
N SER A 125 12.18 7.40 40.06
CA SER A 125 12.95 8.62 39.99
C SER A 125 14.05 8.62 41.06
N GLY A 126 15.26 9.02 40.70
CA GLY A 126 16.37 9.08 41.65
C GLY A 126 17.71 9.33 40.96
N THR A 127 18.77 9.46 41.77
CA THR A 127 20.15 9.60 41.27
C THR A 127 20.75 8.23 41.07
N TYR A 128 20.94 7.82 39.82
CA TYR A 128 21.66 6.62 39.44
C TYR A 128 23.15 6.95 39.30
N TYR A 129 24.01 5.93 39.26
CA TYR A 129 25.45 6.13 39.11
C TYR A 129 25.97 5.33 37.93
N LEU A 130 26.66 6.00 37.03
CA LEU A 130 27.38 5.40 35.92
C LEU A 130 28.83 5.25 36.35
N SER A 131 29.32 4.02 36.36
CA SER A 131 30.74 3.73 36.56
C SER A 131 31.41 3.57 35.20
N VAL A 132 32.59 4.16 35.04
CA VAL A 132 33.43 4.06 33.85
C VAL A 132 34.74 3.38 34.21
N GLU A 133 35.09 2.35 33.44
CA GLU A 133 36.36 1.63 33.56
C GLU A 133 36.95 1.34 32.18
N GLY A 134 38.20 0.89 32.15
CA GLY A 134 38.82 0.31 30.96
C GLY A 134 38.89 -1.21 31.00
N HIS A 135 38.33 -1.89 29.99
CA HIS A 135 38.43 -3.33 29.85
C HIS A 135 39.90 -3.79 29.79
N HIS A 136 40.21 -4.95 30.37
CA HIS A 136 41.57 -5.48 30.53
C HIS A 136 42.59 -4.50 31.15
N ASN A 137 42.14 -3.56 31.98
CA ASN A 137 42.95 -2.51 32.59
C ASN A 137 43.51 -1.50 31.56
N SER A 138 42.75 -1.24 30.49
CA SER A 138 43.07 -0.14 29.59
C SER A 138 42.98 1.20 30.32
N ILE A 139 43.83 2.15 29.95
CA ILE A 139 43.88 3.50 30.53
C ILE A 139 43.76 4.53 29.41
N GLY A 140 43.24 5.70 29.72
CA GLY A 140 43.07 6.77 28.74
C GLY A 140 41.87 7.66 29.01
N GLY A 141 41.76 8.72 28.21
CA GLY A 141 40.66 9.68 28.29
C GLY A 141 39.37 9.12 27.72
N PHE A 142 38.24 9.51 28.29
CA PHE A 142 36.92 9.12 27.80
C PHE A 142 35.95 10.31 27.80
N GLN A 143 34.83 10.11 27.10
CA GLN A 143 33.68 11.00 27.19
C GLN A 143 32.41 10.17 27.37
N LEU A 144 31.69 10.44 28.46
CA LEU A 144 30.38 9.89 28.76
C LEU A 144 29.30 10.93 28.44
N THR A 145 28.23 10.53 27.77
CA THR A 145 27.07 11.39 27.50
C THR A 145 25.79 10.68 27.92
N ALA A 146 24.78 11.46 28.28
CA ALA A 146 23.46 10.94 28.65
C ALA A 146 22.37 11.75 27.93
N GLN A 147 21.40 11.08 27.32
CA GLN A 147 20.28 11.75 26.63
C GLN A 147 18.97 11.02 26.91
N VAL A 148 17.84 11.74 26.88
CA VAL A 148 16.52 11.07 26.84
C VAL A 148 16.44 10.29 25.53
N LEU A 149 16.09 9.01 25.59
CA LEU A 149 15.77 8.25 24.40
C LEU A 149 14.50 8.84 23.79
N GLN A 150 14.64 9.56 22.68
CA GLN A 150 13.49 10.07 21.97
C GLN A 150 12.71 8.92 21.32
N PRO A 151 11.37 8.99 21.27
CA PRO A 151 10.60 8.03 20.51
C PRO A 151 11.04 8.08 19.05
N LEU A 152 11.42 6.92 18.50
CA LEU A 152 11.74 6.84 17.08
C LEU A 152 10.52 7.29 16.27
N ARG A 153 10.79 8.03 15.20
CA ARG A 153 9.77 8.39 14.21
C ARG A 153 9.99 7.59 12.93
N PRO A 154 8.92 7.18 12.24
CA PRO A 154 9.06 6.63 10.91
C PRO A 154 9.67 7.65 9.95
N ALA A 155 10.45 7.16 8.99
CA ALA A 155 11.01 7.94 7.89
C ALA A 155 10.40 7.52 6.55
N SER A 156 10.42 8.43 5.57
CA SER A 156 10.08 8.08 4.19
C SER A 156 11.15 7.17 3.58
N LEU A 157 10.78 6.38 2.57
CA LEU A 157 11.73 5.54 1.83
C LEU A 157 12.87 6.36 1.24
N ASP A 158 12.60 7.59 0.76
CA ASP A 158 13.59 8.52 0.23
C ASP A 158 14.63 8.94 1.29
N THR A 159 14.17 9.24 2.50
CA THR A 159 15.03 9.57 3.64
C THR A 159 15.89 8.37 4.05
N MET A 160 15.29 7.18 4.10
CA MET A 160 15.98 5.94 4.46
C MET A 160 17.05 5.59 3.40
N ALA A 161 16.72 5.68 2.11
CA ALA A 161 17.67 5.48 1.02
C ALA A 161 18.83 6.50 1.04
N THR A 162 18.55 7.75 1.45
CA THR A 162 19.60 8.77 1.64
C THR A 162 20.53 8.39 2.79
N TYR A 163 19.97 7.83 3.86
CA TYR A 163 20.74 7.37 5.00
C TYR A 163 21.63 6.17 4.65
N LEU A 164 21.09 5.20 3.90
CA LEU A 164 21.85 4.03 3.41
C LEU A 164 23.06 4.45 2.57
N THR A 165 22.90 5.41 1.66
CA THR A 165 23.98 5.84 0.75
C THR A 165 24.95 6.85 1.34
N ARG A 166 24.54 7.63 2.34
CA ARG A 166 25.34 8.74 2.88
C ARG A 166 25.35 8.81 4.40
N GLY A 167 24.17 8.80 5.02
CA GLY A 167 24.00 9.04 6.46
C GLY A 167 24.81 8.09 7.33
N TYR A 168 24.72 6.78 7.07
CA TYR A 168 25.48 5.77 7.80
C TYR A 168 27.00 6.03 7.75
N TRP A 169 27.54 6.33 6.56
CA TRP A 169 28.97 6.59 6.40
C TRP A 169 29.41 7.82 7.16
N ILE A 170 28.65 8.91 7.05
CA ILE A 170 28.93 10.17 7.74
C ILE A 170 28.90 9.98 9.26
N ASP A 171 27.95 9.22 9.79
CA ASP A 171 27.87 8.93 11.22
C ASP A 171 29.06 8.10 11.73
N LYS A 172 29.73 7.36 10.84
CA LYS A 172 31.00 6.67 11.13
C LYS A 172 32.25 7.53 10.84
N GLY A 173 32.07 8.80 10.48
CA GLY A 173 33.17 9.70 10.12
C GLY A 173 33.79 9.38 8.75
N LEU A 174 33.07 8.66 7.89
CA LEU A 174 33.50 8.22 6.57
C LEU A 174 32.76 9.00 5.48
N VAL A 175 33.29 8.97 4.26
CA VAL A 175 32.64 9.54 3.08
C VAL A 175 31.71 8.51 2.41
N PRO A 176 30.62 8.95 1.76
CA PRO A 176 29.82 8.10 0.89
C PRO A 176 30.69 7.37 -0.14
N ARG A 177 30.32 6.14 -0.49
CA ARG A 177 31.17 5.26 -1.30
C ARG A 177 30.42 4.52 -2.39
N ALA A 178 31.05 4.39 -3.56
CA ALA A 178 30.52 3.65 -4.71
C ALA A 178 31.65 3.26 -5.70
N TYR A 179 31.39 2.27 -6.54
CA TYR A 179 32.23 1.97 -7.71
C TYR A 179 32.06 3.02 -8.80
N ASP A 180 33.07 3.18 -9.65
CA ASP A 180 32.96 4.00 -10.86
C ASP A 180 32.64 3.11 -12.07
N VAL A 181 31.36 3.03 -12.41
CA VAL A 181 30.85 2.14 -13.48
C VAL A 181 30.37 2.91 -14.71
N ARG A 182 30.69 4.20 -14.81
CA ARG A 182 30.16 5.11 -15.85
C ARG A 182 30.52 4.70 -17.28
N THR A 183 31.53 3.86 -17.46
CA THR A 183 32.03 3.48 -18.79
C THR A 183 31.35 2.26 -19.37
N ASP A 184 31.02 1.26 -18.54
CA ASP A 184 30.59 -0.04 -19.02
C ASP A 184 29.58 -0.75 -18.11
N ASN A 185 29.11 -0.13 -17.03
CA ASN A 185 28.19 -0.67 -16.03
C ASN A 185 28.57 -2.03 -15.41
N ILE A 186 29.83 -2.48 -15.57
CA ILE A 186 30.27 -3.82 -15.17
C ILE A 186 31.09 -3.76 -13.88
N ILE A 187 30.74 -4.62 -12.92
CA ILE A 187 31.56 -4.94 -11.76
C ILE A 187 32.03 -6.39 -11.86
N THR A 188 33.34 -6.59 -11.74
CA THR A 188 33.95 -7.92 -11.82
C THR A 188 33.95 -8.63 -10.47
N VAL A 189 33.58 -9.92 -10.45
CA VAL A 189 33.42 -10.71 -9.22
C VAL A 189 34.21 -12.02 -9.27
N ASP A 190 34.82 -12.43 -8.15
CA ASP A 190 35.52 -13.71 -8.01
C ASP A 190 34.81 -14.56 -6.95
N LEU A 191 34.15 -15.62 -7.42
CA LEU A 191 33.38 -16.56 -6.58
C LEU A 191 34.20 -17.81 -6.21
N SER A 192 35.45 -17.91 -6.63
CA SER A 192 36.25 -19.14 -6.46
C SER A 192 36.56 -19.47 -5.00
N GLY A 193 36.45 -18.48 -4.11
CA GLY A 193 36.58 -18.67 -2.66
C GLY A 193 35.36 -19.29 -1.98
N LEU A 194 34.25 -19.53 -2.72
CA LEU A 194 33.03 -20.14 -2.20
C LEU A 194 32.86 -21.60 -2.67
N GLY A 195 32.24 -22.42 -1.83
CA GLY A 195 31.75 -23.74 -2.21
C GLY A 195 30.56 -23.67 -3.20
N PRO A 196 30.15 -24.79 -3.82
CA PRO A 196 29.13 -24.79 -4.87
C PRO A 196 27.81 -24.13 -4.48
N ALA A 197 27.34 -24.37 -3.24
CA ALA A 197 26.12 -23.75 -2.73
C ALA A 197 26.27 -22.24 -2.53
N GLY A 198 27.41 -21.79 -2.00
CA GLY A 198 27.73 -20.37 -1.85
C GLY A 198 27.81 -19.65 -3.19
N GLN A 199 28.46 -20.25 -4.19
CA GLN A 199 28.49 -19.68 -5.55
C GLN A 199 27.09 -19.54 -6.15
N ALA A 200 26.20 -20.53 -5.94
CA ALA A 200 24.83 -20.46 -6.43
C ALA A 200 24.02 -19.33 -5.77
N MET A 201 24.16 -19.14 -4.45
CA MET A 201 23.51 -18.04 -3.73
C MET A 201 24.11 -16.68 -4.11
N ALA A 202 25.44 -16.57 -4.21
CA ALA A 202 26.11 -15.35 -4.64
C ALA A 202 25.63 -14.89 -6.02
N ARG A 203 25.55 -15.81 -7.01
CA ARG A 203 25.00 -15.50 -8.34
C ARG A 203 23.55 -15.01 -8.27
N SER A 204 22.72 -15.67 -7.47
CA SER A 204 21.31 -15.30 -7.31
C SER A 204 21.15 -13.91 -6.66
N ALA A 205 21.96 -13.60 -5.65
CA ALA A 205 21.95 -12.30 -4.99
C ALA A 205 22.53 -11.19 -5.88
N LEU A 206 23.59 -11.47 -6.65
CA LEU A 206 24.12 -10.55 -7.66
C LEU A 206 23.09 -10.25 -8.76
N GLN A 207 22.34 -11.26 -9.21
CA GLN A 207 21.22 -11.04 -10.14
C GLN A 207 20.14 -10.12 -9.55
N ALA A 208 19.81 -10.28 -8.26
CA ALA A 208 18.82 -9.42 -7.59
C ALA A 208 19.24 -7.93 -7.60
N TRP A 209 20.53 -7.63 -7.35
CA TRP A 209 21.05 -6.26 -7.45
C TRP A 209 21.08 -5.74 -8.90
N ALA A 210 21.50 -6.57 -9.86
CA ALA A 210 21.53 -6.20 -11.29
C ALA A 210 20.13 -6.01 -11.89
N ALA A 211 19.09 -6.63 -11.33
CA ALA A 211 17.74 -6.51 -11.85
C ALA A 211 17.07 -5.17 -11.53
N VAL A 212 17.55 -4.42 -10.54
CA VAL A 212 16.96 -3.15 -10.11
C VAL A 212 17.85 -1.94 -10.40
N ALA A 213 19.14 -2.15 -10.64
CA ALA A 213 20.12 -1.12 -10.94
C ALA A 213 20.74 -1.30 -12.33
N ASP A 214 21.24 -0.23 -12.94
CA ASP A 214 22.03 -0.31 -14.17
C ASP A 214 23.44 -0.87 -13.88
N LEU A 215 23.49 -2.17 -13.58
CA LEU A 215 24.70 -2.91 -13.24
C LEU A 215 24.71 -4.28 -13.89
N GLN A 216 25.90 -4.73 -14.27
CA GLN A 216 26.18 -6.10 -14.69
C GLN A 216 27.32 -6.68 -13.86
N PHE A 217 27.19 -7.94 -13.46
CA PHE A 217 28.26 -8.66 -12.76
C PHE A 217 28.92 -9.67 -13.68
N ARG A 218 30.26 -9.58 -13.78
CA ARG A 218 31.04 -10.49 -14.62
C ARG A 218 32.03 -11.29 -13.79
N GLU A 219 31.86 -12.61 -13.81
CA GLU A 219 32.77 -13.52 -13.11
C GLU A 219 34.18 -13.52 -13.73
N THR A 220 35.20 -13.40 -12.89
CA THR A 220 36.62 -13.54 -13.24
C THR A 220 37.41 -14.04 -12.03
N THR A 221 38.42 -14.87 -12.26
CA THR A 221 39.38 -15.28 -11.21
C THR A 221 40.62 -14.39 -11.17
N THR A 222 40.74 -13.46 -12.13
CA THR A 222 41.89 -12.54 -12.24
C THR A 222 41.44 -11.10 -12.07
N ARG A 223 42.00 -10.41 -11.06
CA ARG A 223 41.75 -8.99 -10.75
C ARG A 223 40.25 -8.62 -10.62
N ALA A 224 39.46 -9.45 -9.95
CA ALA A 224 38.08 -9.07 -9.61
C ALA A 224 38.05 -7.88 -8.65
N GLU A 225 37.07 -7.03 -8.84
CA GLU A 225 36.76 -5.91 -7.94
C GLU A 225 36.11 -6.40 -6.66
N ILE A 226 35.20 -7.38 -6.72
CA ILE A 226 34.62 -8.03 -5.53
C ILE A 226 35.15 -9.45 -5.42
N ARG A 227 35.74 -9.80 -4.27
CA ARG A 227 36.16 -11.16 -3.94
C ARG A 227 35.32 -11.77 -2.84
N PHE A 228 34.81 -12.97 -3.07
CA PHE A 228 34.06 -13.72 -2.06
C PHE A 228 34.95 -14.75 -1.37
N THR A 229 34.75 -14.92 -0.06
CA THR A 229 35.38 -15.93 0.80
C THR A 229 34.35 -16.48 1.79
N GLU A 230 34.59 -17.68 2.33
CA GLU A 230 33.73 -18.32 3.34
C GLU A 230 34.54 -18.92 4.50
N ASN A 231 35.81 -18.52 4.62
CA ASN A 231 36.76 -19.12 5.54
C ASN A 231 36.87 -18.39 6.88
N ASP A 232 36.35 -17.16 6.97
CA ASP A 232 36.35 -16.39 8.21
C ASP A 232 35.01 -16.54 8.94
N ARG A 233 35.02 -16.30 10.26
CA ARG A 233 33.81 -16.36 11.09
C ARG A 233 32.91 -15.15 10.84
N GLY A 234 31.60 -15.41 10.79
CA GLY A 234 30.57 -14.39 10.59
C GLY A 234 30.44 -13.91 9.14
N ALA A 235 29.74 -12.79 8.95
CA ALA A 235 29.57 -12.16 7.65
C ALA A 235 30.06 -10.71 7.70
N TYR A 236 30.75 -10.26 6.66
CA TYR A 236 31.21 -8.88 6.53
C TYR A 236 31.59 -8.53 5.08
N ALA A 237 31.55 -7.24 4.76
CA ALA A 237 32.09 -6.67 3.53
C ALA A 237 33.08 -5.53 3.83
N GLY A 238 34.34 -5.74 3.44
CA GLY A 238 35.40 -4.74 3.54
C GLY A 238 35.71 -4.11 2.18
N ALA A 239 35.80 -2.78 2.10
CA ALA A 239 36.12 -2.06 0.87
C ALA A 239 37.47 -1.35 0.98
N THR A 240 38.28 -1.44 -0.08
CA THR A 240 39.45 -0.59 -0.32
C THR A 240 39.01 0.58 -1.17
N MET A 241 39.34 1.80 -0.74
CA MET A 241 38.81 3.03 -1.33
C MET A 241 39.91 4.08 -1.56
N THR A 242 39.66 4.98 -2.50
CA THR A 242 40.40 6.25 -2.61
C THR A 242 39.86 7.28 -1.61
N LEU A 243 40.63 8.35 -1.38
CA LEU A 243 40.28 9.41 -0.41
C LEU A 243 38.96 10.14 -0.73
N ASP A 244 38.58 10.20 -2.00
CA ASP A 244 37.34 10.81 -2.49
C ASP A 244 36.13 9.86 -2.46
N GLY A 245 36.27 8.66 -1.92
CA GLY A 245 35.15 7.73 -1.71
C GLY A 245 34.93 6.71 -2.82
N ARG A 246 35.76 6.68 -3.87
CA ARG A 246 35.63 5.68 -4.93
C ARG A 246 36.12 4.32 -4.42
N VAL A 247 35.27 3.30 -4.54
CA VAL A 247 35.62 1.91 -4.24
C VAL A 247 36.53 1.36 -5.34
N VAL A 248 37.63 0.74 -4.93
CA VAL A 248 38.62 0.11 -5.83
C VAL A 248 38.46 -1.40 -5.83
N SER A 249 38.20 -1.99 -4.66
CA SER A 249 37.93 -3.42 -4.51
C SER A 249 37.25 -3.71 -3.19
N SER A 250 36.44 -4.76 -3.11
CA SER A 250 35.82 -5.26 -1.89
C SER A 250 36.11 -6.74 -1.66
N VAL A 251 36.17 -7.13 -0.39
CA VAL A 251 36.17 -8.53 0.07
C VAL A 251 34.88 -8.79 0.83
N LEU A 252 34.13 -9.80 0.42
CA LEU A 252 32.93 -10.31 1.08
C LEU A 252 33.25 -11.64 1.75
N ASN A 253 32.96 -11.78 3.04
CA ASN A 253 32.98 -13.06 3.73
C ASN A 253 31.58 -13.45 4.18
N ILE A 254 31.21 -14.71 3.96
CA ILE A 254 30.03 -15.34 4.57
C ILE A 254 30.45 -16.73 5.06
N ASP A 255 30.50 -16.90 6.38
CA ASP A 255 31.00 -18.12 7.05
C ASP A 255 30.32 -19.40 6.54
N ARG A 256 31.14 -20.40 6.15
CA ARG A 256 30.68 -21.73 5.76
C ARG A 256 29.79 -22.40 6.82
N GLY A 257 30.00 -22.11 8.10
CA GLY A 257 29.16 -22.62 9.20
C GLY A 257 27.70 -22.18 9.11
N TRP A 258 27.44 -20.98 8.60
CA TRP A 258 26.08 -20.45 8.46
C TRP A 258 25.28 -21.19 7.40
N HIS A 259 25.94 -21.72 6.37
CA HIS A 259 25.30 -22.60 5.39
C HIS A 259 24.71 -23.88 6.02
N GLN A 260 25.20 -24.27 7.20
CA GLN A 260 24.72 -25.45 7.93
C GLN A 260 23.66 -25.07 8.98
N SER A 261 23.84 -23.94 9.69
CA SER A 261 22.92 -23.53 10.76
C SER A 261 21.72 -22.71 10.27
N GLU A 262 21.92 -21.87 9.24
CA GLU A 262 20.96 -20.87 8.75
C GLU A 262 20.44 -21.17 7.34
N GLY A 263 20.66 -22.39 6.86
CA GLY A 263 20.28 -22.86 5.53
C GLY A 263 21.21 -22.39 4.40
N ASN A 264 21.06 -22.97 3.21
CA ASN A 264 21.96 -22.72 2.07
C ASN A 264 21.22 -22.54 0.73
N ARG A 265 20.01 -22.00 0.80
CA ARG A 265 19.07 -21.88 -0.31
C ARG A 265 18.42 -20.50 -0.32
N ILE A 266 17.84 -20.11 -1.45
CA ILE A 266 16.95 -18.94 -1.51
C ILE A 266 15.77 -19.20 -0.57
N GLY A 267 15.39 -18.19 0.22
CA GLY A 267 14.37 -18.29 1.26
C GLY A 267 14.93 -18.49 2.67
N THR A 268 16.25 -18.56 2.85
CA THR A 268 16.89 -18.69 4.16
C THR A 268 17.66 -17.43 4.57
N TYR A 269 18.00 -17.32 5.85
CA TYR A 269 18.76 -16.18 6.39
C TYR A 269 20.14 -16.03 5.73
N THR A 270 20.80 -17.14 5.37
CA THR A 270 22.06 -17.08 4.61
C THR A 270 21.89 -16.37 3.27
N PHE A 271 20.82 -16.64 2.52
CA PHE A 271 20.59 -15.94 1.25
C PHE A 271 20.33 -14.44 1.45
N GLN A 272 19.54 -14.09 2.47
CA GLN A 272 19.36 -12.68 2.86
C GLN A 272 20.70 -12.02 3.24
N THR A 273 21.62 -12.76 3.87
CA THR A 273 22.97 -12.28 4.20
C THR A 273 23.79 -12.01 2.93
N TYR A 274 23.68 -12.84 1.88
CA TYR A 274 24.28 -12.54 0.58
C TYR A 274 23.73 -11.23 -0.01
N LEU A 275 22.42 -10.99 0.04
CA LEU A 275 21.83 -9.73 -0.41
C LEU A 275 22.43 -8.54 0.37
N HIS A 276 22.49 -8.67 1.70
CA HIS A 276 23.00 -7.66 2.64
C HIS A 276 24.46 -7.29 2.39
N GLU A 277 25.37 -8.27 2.40
CA GLU A 277 26.81 -8.00 2.29
C GLU A 277 27.19 -7.48 0.90
N ILE A 278 26.48 -7.90 -0.16
CA ILE A 278 26.67 -7.33 -1.49
C ILE A 278 26.25 -5.86 -1.49
N GLY A 279 25.16 -5.50 -0.81
CA GLY A 279 24.77 -4.10 -0.59
C GLY A 279 25.89 -3.27 0.04
N HIS A 280 26.56 -3.80 1.06
CA HIS A 280 27.72 -3.14 1.66
C HIS A 280 28.91 -2.95 0.72
N ALA A 281 29.23 -3.98 -0.08
CA ALA A 281 30.29 -3.89 -1.07
C ALA A 281 29.97 -2.89 -2.19
N LEU A 282 28.69 -2.77 -2.56
CA LEU A 282 28.19 -1.78 -3.52
C LEU A 282 28.08 -0.37 -2.92
N GLY A 283 28.23 -0.22 -1.61
CA GLY A 283 28.35 1.08 -0.94
C GLY A 283 27.18 1.50 -0.06
N LEU A 284 26.22 0.60 0.21
CA LEU A 284 25.14 0.86 1.17
C LEU A 284 25.62 0.63 2.60
N GLY A 285 25.22 1.48 3.53
CA GLY A 285 25.39 1.31 4.96
C GLY A 285 24.20 0.59 5.61
N HIS A 286 24.20 0.48 6.94
CA HIS A 286 23.01 0.05 7.68
C HIS A 286 22.00 1.18 7.85
N MET A 287 20.78 0.84 8.24
CA MET A 287 19.71 1.80 8.54
C MET A 287 19.82 2.50 9.90
N GLY A 288 20.81 2.13 10.70
CA GLY A 288 21.19 2.80 11.94
C GLY A 288 22.69 2.68 12.19
N PRO A 289 23.24 3.37 13.21
CA PRO A 289 24.67 3.35 13.50
C PRO A 289 25.18 2.03 14.13
N TYR A 290 24.42 0.93 14.07
CA TYR A 290 24.83 -0.38 14.55
C TYR A 290 25.82 -1.10 13.61
N ASN A 291 26.55 -2.07 14.15
CA ASN A 291 27.45 -2.96 13.40
C ASN A 291 27.75 -4.24 14.20
N GLY A 292 27.50 -5.42 13.62
CA GLY A 292 27.74 -6.73 14.27
C GLY A 292 26.69 -7.15 15.30
N GLY A 293 25.92 -6.22 15.86
CA GLY A 293 24.70 -6.45 16.62
C GLY A 293 23.90 -5.15 16.77
N GLY A 294 22.61 -5.25 17.12
CA GLY A 294 21.74 -4.10 17.35
C GLY A 294 20.53 -4.46 18.20
N THR A 295 20.09 -3.52 19.03
CA THR A 295 18.92 -3.61 19.89
C THR A 295 17.84 -2.66 19.39
N PHE A 296 16.61 -3.15 19.25
CA PHE A 296 15.47 -2.29 18.89
C PHE A 296 14.70 -1.89 20.16
N PRO A 297 14.31 -0.62 20.34
CA PRO A 297 14.53 0.53 19.45
C PRO A 297 15.87 1.26 19.69
N GLY A 298 16.74 0.75 20.56
CA GLY A 298 17.96 1.44 21.01
C GLY A 298 18.84 1.95 19.87
N ASP A 299 19.13 1.11 18.89
CA ASP A 299 20.14 1.37 17.84
C ASP A 299 19.54 1.75 16.50
N ALA A 300 18.23 1.58 16.34
CA ALA A 300 17.53 1.98 15.14
C ALA A 300 17.51 3.51 15.02
N ARG A 301 17.79 4.03 13.82
CA ARG A 301 17.68 5.48 13.55
C ARG A 301 16.24 5.89 13.24
N PHE A 302 15.47 4.99 12.67
CA PHE A 302 14.10 5.20 12.22
C PHE A 302 13.18 4.18 12.85
N ALA A 303 11.92 4.55 13.14
CA ALA A 303 10.98 3.62 13.76
C ALA A 303 10.64 2.45 12.84
N ASN A 304 10.66 2.70 11.52
CA ASN A 304 10.44 1.71 10.47
C ASN A 304 11.75 1.13 9.91
N ASP A 305 12.82 1.13 10.70
CA ASP A 305 14.03 0.36 10.44
C ASP A 305 13.73 -1.14 10.61
N SER A 306 13.44 -1.82 9.51
CA SER A 306 13.23 -3.26 9.48
C SER A 306 13.49 -3.85 8.09
N TRP A 307 13.54 -5.18 8.00
CA TRP A 307 13.53 -5.93 6.74
C TRP A 307 12.31 -5.64 5.86
N GLN A 308 11.27 -4.98 6.37
CA GLN A 308 10.16 -4.50 5.55
C GLN A 308 10.56 -3.32 4.65
N ALA A 309 11.61 -2.59 5.03
CA ALA A 309 12.06 -1.42 4.30
C ALA A 309 13.41 -1.65 3.60
N SER A 310 14.32 -2.41 4.19
CA SER A 310 15.67 -2.66 3.66
C SER A 310 16.23 -3.98 4.16
N VAL A 311 16.89 -4.73 3.29
CA VAL A 311 17.71 -5.89 3.68
C VAL A 311 18.94 -5.48 4.51
N MET A 312 19.30 -4.19 4.52
CA MET A 312 20.40 -3.62 5.32
C MET A 312 20.04 -3.41 6.80
N SER A 313 18.79 -3.66 7.19
CA SER A 313 18.34 -3.63 8.58
C SER A 313 18.75 -4.89 9.34
N TYR A 314 18.92 -4.79 10.67
CA TYR A 314 19.10 -5.95 11.56
C TYR A 314 17.79 -6.44 12.17
N PHE A 315 16.67 -5.75 11.91
CA PHE A 315 15.42 -5.97 12.60
C PHE A 315 14.38 -6.58 11.68
N ALA A 316 13.70 -7.64 12.14
CA ALA A 316 12.64 -8.27 11.37
C ALA A 316 11.43 -7.34 11.12
N GLN A 317 10.64 -7.68 10.10
CA GLN A 317 9.44 -6.95 9.67
C GLN A 317 8.49 -6.64 10.83
N THR A 318 8.35 -7.58 11.78
CA THR A 318 7.47 -7.48 12.95
C THR A 318 7.82 -6.35 13.92
N ARG A 319 8.98 -5.69 13.75
CA ARG A 319 9.36 -4.48 14.50
C ARG A 319 8.88 -3.19 13.86
N ASN A 320 8.39 -3.24 12.61
CA ASN A 320 7.98 -2.07 11.87
C ASN A 320 6.60 -1.57 12.35
N PRO A 321 6.46 -0.30 12.77
CA PRO A 321 5.18 0.25 13.18
C PRO A 321 4.30 0.72 12.02
N ASN A 322 4.83 0.85 10.80
CA ASN A 322 4.08 1.34 9.64
C ASN A 322 3.28 0.24 8.95
N ILE A 323 3.76 -1.00 9.02
CA ILE A 323 3.19 -2.15 8.32
C ILE A 323 3.17 -3.32 9.31
N ASP A 324 1.99 -3.86 9.58
CA ASP A 324 1.82 -5.09 10.38
C ASP A 324 2.16 -6.32 9.54
N ALA A 325 3.46 -6.51 9.29
CA ALA A 325 3.98 -7.57 8.44
C ALA A 325 4.37 -8.82 9.24
N SER A 326 4.13 -9.99 8.63
CA SER A 326 4.60 -11.27 9.14
C SER A 326 6.13 -11.35 9.10
N TYR A 327 6.70 -12.18 9.98
CA TYR A 327 8.12 -12.53 9.87
C TYR A 327 8.33 -13.38 8.60
N ALA A 328 9.30 -12.98 7.77
CA ALA A 328 9.72 -13.75 6.61
C ALA A 328 11.15 -13.37 6.22
N PHE A 329 11.89 -14.25 5.56
CA PHE A 329 13.20 -13.89 5.01
C PHE A 329 13.03 -13.14 3.69
N ALA A 330 13.86 -12.12 3.46
CA ALA A 330 13.83 -11.36 2.23
C ALA A 330 14.42 -12.19 1.08
N ALA A 331 13.62 -12.44 0.05
CA ALA A 331 14.03 -13.14 -1.17
C ALA A 331 14.42 -12.18 -2.31
N THR A 332 14.12 -10.90 -2.14
CA THR A 332 14.53 -9.81 -3.05
C THR A 332 15.07 -8.63 -2.24
N LEU A 333 15.54 -7.61 -2.94
CA LEU A 333 15.79 -6.31 -2.33
C LEU A 333 14.47 -5.66 -1.90
N MET A 334 14.54 -4.81 -0.88
CA MET A 334 13.37 -4.12 -0.31
C MET A 334 13.34 -2.65 -0.77
N PRO A 335 12.23 -1.91 -0.60
CA PRO A 335 12.02 -0.65 -1.32
C PRO A 335 13.09 0.42 -1.09
N ALA A 336 13.64 0.54 0.13
CA ALA A 336 14.70 1.51 0.41
C ALA A 336 16.05 1.10 -0.22
N ASP A 337 16.31 -0.21 -0.36
CA ASP A 337 17.51 -0.72 -1.03
C ASP A 337 17.48 -0.37 -2.52
N ILE A 338 16.33 -0.59 -3.16
CA ILE A 338 16.11 -0.31 -4.58
C ILE A 338 16.35 1.16 -4.86
N ILE A 339 15.71 2.07 -4.11
CA ILE A 339 15.94 3.51 -4.28
C ILE A 339 17.41 3.87 -4.02
N ALA A 340 18.03 3.30 -2.98
CA ALA A 340 19.40 3.61 -2.61
C ALA A 340 20.39 3.20 -3.71
N ILE A 341 20.27 1.99 -4.26
CA ILE A 341 21.19 1.50 -5.28
C ILE A 341 21.01 2.21 -6.62
N GLN A 342 19.76 2.53 -6.99
CA GLN A 342 19.48 3.30 -8.20
C GLN A 342 20.05 4.72 -8.13
N ARG A 343 20.18 5.31 -6.94
CA ARG A 343 20.87 6.60 -6.77
C ARG A 343 22.37 6.52 -6.95
N LEU A 344 22.98 5.37 -6.65
CA LEU A 344 24.41 5.16 -6.86
C LEU A 344 24.73 4.83 -8.31
N TYR A 345 23.90 4.00 -8.96
CA TYR A 345 24.25 3.35 -10.23
C TYR A 345 23.24 3.57 -11.36
N GLY A 346 22.11 4.22 -11.11
CA GLY A 346 21.01 4.34 -12.07
C GLY A 346 20.00 3.21 -11.97
N ALA A 347 18.77 3.45 -12.43
CA ALA A 347 17.72 2.43 -12.52
C ALA A 347 17.99 1.47 -13.67
N ALA A 348 17.67 0.19 -13.46
CA ALA A 348 17.71 -0.83 -14.49
C ALA A 348 16.90 -0.39 -15.72
N GLY A 349 17.54 -0.39 -16.90
CA GLY A 349 16.98 0.11 -18.16
C GLY A 349 16.55 -0.98 -19.14
N ALA A 350 16.52 -0.63 -20.43
CA ALA A 350 16.14 -1.54 -21.51
C ALA A 350 17.07 -2.76 -21.62
N GLY A 351 16.51 -3.96 -21.79
CA GLY A 351 17.27 -5.23 -21.88
C GLY A 351 17.55 -5.90 -20.53
N THR A 352 16.99 -5.36 -19.44
CA THR A 352 16.98 -6.00 -18.11
C THR A 352 15.86 -7.04 -18.02
N LEU A 353 15.83 -7.79 -16.90
CA LEU A 353 14.94 -8.94 -16.68
C LEU A 353 13.45 -8.60 -16.86
N THR A 354 13.08 -7.34 -16.59
CA THR A 354 11.70 -6.86 -16.45
C THR A 354 11.47 -5.61 -17.31
N ALA A 355 12.04 -5.58 -18.53
CA ALA A 355 11.94 -4.41 -19.43
C ALA A 355 10.83 -4.53 -20.49
N GLY A 356 10.07 -5.62 -20.49
CA GLY A 356 8.90 -5.81 -21.34
C GLY A 356 7.83 -6.57 -20.56
N ASN A 357 6.78 -7.03 -21.21
CA ASN A 357 5.65 -7.68 -20.53
C ASN A 357 6.10 -8.85 -19.63
N THR A 358 5.95 -8.66 -18.32
CA THR A 358 6.39 -9.58 -17.30
C THR A 358 5.19 -10.27 -16.64
N VAL A 359 5.25 -11.60 -16.55
CA VAL A 359 4.34 -12.35 -15.67
C VAL A 359 5.10 -12.74 -14.41
N TYR A 360 4.57 -12.36 -13.25
CA TYR A 360 4.99 -12.77 -11.92
C TYR A 360 4.04 -13.86 -11.42
N GLY A 361 4.54 -14.92 -10.77
CA GLY A 361 3.69 -16.04 -10.33
C GLY A 361 3.51 -17.14 -11.38
N LEU A 362 2.30 -17.65 -11.55
CA LEU A 362 1.99 -18.77 -12.44
C LEU A 362 2.22 -18.40 -13.91
N GLY A 363 3.04 -19.21 -14.60
CA GLY A 363 3.40 -18.97 -16.00
C GLY A 363 4.37 -17.80 -16.19
N HIS A 364 5.19 -17.49 -15.18
CA HIS A 364 6.13 -16.38 -15.21
C HIS A 364 7.02 -16.35 -16.47
N THR A 365 7.41 -15.15 -16.89
CA THR A 365 8.29 -14.93 -18.07
C THR A 365 9.76 -14.69 -17.69
N LEU A 366 10.09 -14.78 -16.40
CA LEU A 366 11.39 -14.46 -15.82
C LEU A 366 12.53 -15.48 -16.09
N GLY A 367 12.30 -16.48 -16.95
CA GLY A 367 13.27 -17.53 -17.27
C GLY A 367 13.84 -18.26 -16.03
N ASP A 368 15.10 -18.69 -16.13
CA ASP A 368 15.84 -19.37 -15.04
C ASP A 368 16.48 -18.40 -14.02
N SER A 369 16.05 -17.13 -14.00
CA SER A 369 16.50 -16.15 -13.00
C SER A 369 16.20 -16.60 -11.58
N TRP A 370 16.85 -15.99 -10.58
CA TRP A 370 16.55 -16.28 -9.17
C TRP A 370 15.05 -16.11 -8.84
N LEU A 371 14.42 -15.06 -9.36
CA LEU A 371 13.02 -14.77 -9.12
C LEU A 371 12.09 -15.72 -9.90
N GLY A 372 12.44 -16.07 -11.14
CA GLY A 372 11.74 -17.11 -11.90
C GLY A 372 11.76 -18.45 -11.17
N ARG A 373 12.89 -18.84 -10.59
CA ARG A 373 13.00 -20.07 -9.78
C ARG A 373 12.15 -20.03 -8.51
N ILE A 374 12.02 -18.88 -7.85
CA ILE A 374 11.09 -18.71 -6.72
C ILE A 374 9.66 -18.98 -7.20
N PHE A 375 9.20 -18.31 -8.27
CA PHE A 375 7.84 -18.48 -8.77
C PHE A 375 7.57 -19.91 -9.26
N ALA A 376 8.51 -20.54 -9.97
CA ALA A 376 8.40 -21.94 -10.35
C ALA A 376 8.20 -22.85 -9.12
N ALA A 377 8.95 -22.63 -8.04
CA ALA A 377 8.81 -23.38 -6.79
C ALA A 377 7.47 -23.10 -6.08
N GLN A 378 7.02 -21.84 -6.04
CA GLN A 378 5.70 -21.47 -5.50
C GLN A 378 4.53 -22.13 -6.24
N ASN A 379 4.73 -22.44 -7.53
CA ASN A 379 3.79 -23.16 -8.39
C ASN A 379 3.92 -24.69 -8.32
N GLY A 380 4.72 -25.20 -7.38
CA GLY A 380 4.85 -26.64 -7.09
C GLY A 380 6.06 -27.34 -7.72
N ALA A 381 6.96 -26.62 -8.42
CA ALA A 381 8.19 -27.22 -8.91
C ALA A 381 9.16 -27.53 -7.76
N GLN A 382 9.66 -28.76 -7.68
CA GLN A 382 10.72 -29.11 -6.73
C GLN A 382 12.09 -28.72 -7.31
N LEU A 383 12.53 -27.50 -7.01
CA LEU A 383 13.79 -26.96 -7.52
C LEU A 383 14.90 -27.02 -6.45
N PRO A 384 16.08 -27.59 -6.76
CA PRO A 384 17.24 -27.49 -5.88
C PRO A 384 17.57 -26.03 -5.61
N GLY A 385 17.96 -25.69 -4.38
CA GLY A 385 18.42 -24.35 -4.03
C GLY A 385 17.32 -23.33 -3.71
N ILE A 386 16.06 -23.76 -3.62
CA ILE A 386 14.94 -22.98 -3.06
C ILE A 386 14.46 -23.67 -1.78
N GLU A 387 14.10 -22.88 -0.78
CA GLU A 387 13.50 -23.31 0.49
C GLU A 387 12.28 -22.43 0.76
N ASP A 388 11.17 -23.05 1.17
CA ASP A 388 9.92 -22.39 1.57
C ASP A 388 9.54 -21.17 0.74
N ALA A 389 9.40 -21.38 -0.58
CA ALA A 389 9.23 -20.30 -1.54
C ALA A 389 8.00 -19.40 -1.29
N ARG A 390 7.03 -19.85 -0.49
CA ARG A 390 5.84 -19.08 -0.08
C ARG A 390 6.04 -18.30 1.23
N ASP A 391 7.05 -18.64 2.03
CA ASP A 391 7.34 -18.02 3.33
C ASP A 391 8.45 -16.94 3.23
N VAL A 392 8.36 -16.10 2.20
CA VAL A 392 9.36 -15.06 1.91
C VAL A 392 8.72 -13.68 1.79
N ALA A 393 9.51 -12.66 2.12
CA ALA A 393 9.22 -11.27 1.80
C ALA A 393 9.86 -10.89 0.46
N MET A 394 9.13 -10.15 -0.36
CA MET A 394 9.59 -9.72 -1.68
C MET A 394 9.04 -8.34 -2.06
N THR A 395 9.80 -7.66 -2.90
CA THR A 395 9.41 -6.44 -3.59
C THR A 395 9.56 -6.68 -5.09
N ILE A 396 8.49 -6.46 -5.83
CA ILE A 396 8.51 -6.49 -7.30
C ILE A 396 9.02 -5.15 -7.80
N TYR A 397 10.09 -5.19 -8.58
CA TYR A 397 10.54 -4.10 -9.42
C TYR A 397 10.39 -4.50 -10.89
N ASP A 398 9.67 -3.69 -11.64
CA ASP A 398 9.53 -3.78 -13.10
C ASP A 398 10.00 -2.46 -13.74
N ALA A 399 10.68 -2.56 -14.88
CA ALA A 399 11.26 -1.42 -15.63
C ALA A 399 10.36 -0.97 -16.79
N GLY A 400 9.31 -1.73 -17.11
CA GLY A 400 8.24 -1.34 -18.03
C GLY A 400 7.72 -2.52 -18.83
N GLY A 401 6.50 -2.40 -19.33
CA GLY A 401 5.80 -3.48 -20.01
C GLY A 401 4.32 -3.35 -19.74
N PHE A 402 3.58 -4.39 -20.12
CA PHE A 402 2.31 -4.71 -19.47
C PHE A 402 2.54 -5.92 -18.59
N ASP A 403 2.39 -5.75 -17.28
CA ASP A 403 2.88 -6.68 -16.29
C ASP A 403 1.73 -7.27 -15.50
N THR A 404 1.83 -8.56 -15.16
CA THR A 404 0.75 -9.29 -14.51
C THR A 404 1.26 -10.12 -13.36
N ILE A 405 0.63 -9.98 -12.19
CA ILE A 405 0.79 -10.92 -11.08
C ILE A 405 -0.29 -11.98 -11.20
N ASN A 406 0.11 -13.24 -11.37
CA ASN A 406 -0.80 -14.36 -11.59
C ASN A 406 -0.72 -15.37 -10.44
N PHE A 407 -1.73 -15.36 -9.58
CA PHE A 407 -1.89 -16.29 -8.47
C PHE A 407 -3.11 -17.19 -8.66
N SER A 408 -3.51 -17.49 -9.90
CA SER A 408 -4.74 -18.23 -10.24
C SER A 408 -4.83 -19.68 -9.77
N ARG A 409 -3.84 -20.17 -9.03
CA ARG A 409 -3.83 -21.50 -8.40
C ARG A 409 -3.74 -21.43 -6.88
N ASP A 410 -3.68 -20.23 -6.33
CA ASP A 410 -3.76 -20.06 -4.90
C ASP A 410 -5.21 -20.21 -4.44
N GLY A 411 -5.40 -20.68 -3.22
CA GLY A 411 -6.73 -20.85 -2.63
C GLY A 411 -6.88 -20.17 -1.28
N MET A 412 -5.90 -19.34 -0.90
CA MET A 412 -5.99 -18.48 0.27
C MET A 412 -6.62 -17.15 -0.12
N ASP A 413 -7.30 -16.52 0.84
CA ASP A 413 -7.72 -15.14 0.73
C ASP A 413 -6.47 -14.22 0.68
N GLN A 414 -6.38 -13.39 -0.35
CA GLN A 414 -5.30 -12.44 -0.57
C GLN A 414 -5.81 -11.01 -0.47
N ARG A 415 -4.93 -10.11 -0.02
CA ARG A 415 -5.14 -8.66 -0.10
C ARG A 415 -4.06 -8.07 -0.98
N VAL A 416 -4.38 -7.78 -2.23
CA VAL A 416 -3.42 -7.26 -3.23
C VAL A 416 -3.69 -5.79 -3.54
N ASP A 417 -2.62 -5.01 -3.53
CA ASP A 417 -2.61 -3.59 -3.83
C ASP A 417 -1.53 -3.29 -4.87
N LEU A 418 -1.95 -2.99 -6.10
CA LEU A 418 -1.09 -2.76 -7.26
C LEU A 418 -0.55 -1.31 -7.31
N ARG A 419 -0.85 -0.48 -6.32
CA ARG A 419 -0.33 0.89 -6.28
C ARG A 419 1.15 0.88 -5.92
N MET A 420 1.87 1.83 -6.50
CA MET A 420 3.29 2.03 -6.24
C MET A 420 3.57 2.21 -4.74
N GLY A 421 4.52 1.45 -4.21
CA GLY A 421 4.92 1.50 -2.81
C GLY A 421 3.95 0.82 -1.84
N ALA A 422 2.86 0.23 -2.34
CA ALA A 422 1.92 -0.49 -1.51
C ALA A 422 2.47 -1.85 -1.05
N SER A 423 1.87 -2.37 0.02
CA SER A 423 2.11 -3.71 0.53
C SER A 423 0.84 -4.55 0.44
N SER A 424 1.04 -5.82 0.13
CA SER A 424 0.02 -6.84 -0.08
C SER A 424 0.24 -8.01 0.88
N ASP A 425 -0.85 -8.71 1.18
CA ASP A 425 -0.89 -9.92 1.99
C ASP A 425 -1.14 -11.10 1.03
N VAL A 426 -0.15 -11.98 0.90
CA VAL A 426 -0.19 -13.08 -0.07
C VAL A 426 0.33 -14.37 0.56
N TRP A 427 -0.21 -15.51 0.11
CA TRP A 427 0.14 -16.85 0.59
C TRP A 427 -0.02 -17.04 2.11
N GLY A 428 -0.96 -16.33 2.73
CA GLY A 428 -1.23 -16.42 4.17
C GLY A 428 -0.28 -15.60 5.06
N LEU A 429 0.63 -14.81 4.47
CA LEU A 429 1.47 -13.86 5.20
C LEU A 429 0.96 -12.43 4.99
N ARG A 430 1.22 -11.55 5.96
CA ARG A 430 0.87 -10.13 5.89
C ARG A 430 2.06 -9.30 5.45
N GLY A 431 1.82 -8.32 4.58
CA GLY A 431 2.80 -7.34 4.11
C GLY A 431 4.01 -7.92 3.39
N ASN A 432 3.98 -9.19 2.99
CA ASN A 432 5.15 -9.90 2.46
C ASN A 432 5.40 -9.62 0.96
N LEU A 433 4.45 -9.02 0.24
CA LEU A 433 4.65 -8.57 -1.14
C LEU A 433 4.53 -7.05 -1.23
N GLN A 434 5.51 -6.40 -1.87
CA GLN A 434 5.50 -4.95 -2.10
C GLN A 434 5.71 -4.62 -3.58
N ILE A 435 5.21 -3.48 -4.02
CA ILE A 435 5.51 -2.90 -5.34
C ILE A 435 6.56 -1.80 -5.16
N ALA A 436 7.69 -1.91 -5.85
CA ALA A 436 8.77 -0.94 -5.75
C ALA A 436 8.33 0.45 -6.28
N PRO A 437 8.92 1.54 -5.76
CA PRO A 437 8.81 2.84 -6.39
C PRO A 437 9.31 2.81 -7.84
N GLY A 438 8.56 3.42 -8.75
CA GLY A 438 8.85 3.40 -10.20
C GLY A 438 8.30 2.19 -10.94
N THR A 439 7.68 1.23 -10.26
CA THR A 439 7.05 0.05 -10.87
C THR A 439 5.56 0.25 -11.07
N LEU A 440 5.08 -0.26 -12.19
CA LEU A 440 3.67 -0.30 -12.56
C LEU A 440 3.30 -1.76 -12.82
N ILE A 441 2.13 -2.19 -12.34
CA ILE A 441 1.56 -3.51 -12.61
C ILE A 441 0.13 -3.27 -13.05
N GLU A 442 -0.21 -3.71 -14.26
CA GLU A 442 -1.53 -3.51 -14.84
C GLU A 442 -2.45 -4.72 -14.62
N GLY A 443 -1.87 -5.91 -14.49
CA GLY A 443 -2.60 -7.17 -14.44
C GLY A 443 -2.56 -7.85 -13.08
N TYR A 444 -3.70 -8.39 -12.66
CA TYR A 444 -3.76 -9.34 -11.55
C TYR A 444 -4.77 -10.46 -11.83
N VAL A 445 -4.39 -11.68 -11.49
CA VAL A 445 -5.28 -12.85 -11.55
C VAL A 445 -5.25 -13.55 -10.20
N ALA A 446 -6.37 -13.46 -9.49
CA ALA A 446 -6.57 -14.08 -8.19
C ALA A 446 -7.03 -15.54 -8.31
N GLY A 447 -7.14 -16.18 -7.15
CA GLY A 447 -7.22 -17.63 -6.98
C GLY A 447 -8.63 -18.14 -6.77
N SER A 448 -8.78 -19.06 -5.82
CA SER A 448 -10.08 -19.54 -5.33
C SER A 448 -10.45 -19.02 -3.93
N GLY A 449 -9.72 -18.02 -3.44
CA GLY A 449 -9.97 -17.38 -2.14
C GLY A 449 -10.96 -16.24 -2.26
N ASN A 450 -11.39 -15.66 -1.14
CA ASN A 450 -12.14 -14.40 -1.16
C ASN A 450 -11.13 -13.25 -1.17
N ASP A 451 -10.75 -12.80 -2.36
CA ASP A 451 -9.64 -11.91 -2.60
C ASP A 451 -10.08 -10.44 -2.56
N VAL A 452 -9.23 -9.57 -2.01
CA VAL A 452 -9.40 -8.11 -2.07
C VAL A 452 -8.31 -7.54 -2.96
N VAL A 453 -8.70 -7.01 -4.11
CA VAL A 453 -7.78 -6.51 -5.15
C VAL A 453 -8.00 -5.02 -5.35
N GLN A 454 -6.94 -4.24 -5.22
CA GLN A 454 -6.91 -2.83 -5.54
C GLN A 454 -5.95 -2.59 -6.72
N GLY A 455 -6.49 -2.10 -7.82
CA GLY A 455 -5.77 -1.56 -8.97
C GLY A 455 -5.03 -0.26 -8.65
N ASN A 456 -4.65 0.48 -9.68
CA ASN A 456 -3.93 1.74 -9.58
C ASN A 456 -4.57 2.81 -10.49
N ALA A 457 -3.78 3.76 -11.00
CA ALA A 457 -4.31 4.90 -11.76
C ALA A 457 -4.20 4.69 -13.28
N VAL A 458 -3.77 3.52 -13.74
CA VAL A 458 -3.71 3.17 -15.16
C VAL A 458 -4.75 2.09 -15.47
N GLY A 459 -5.06 1.90 -16.76
CA GLY A 459 -6.00 0.84 -17.16
C GLY A 459 -5.49 -0.54 -16.75
N ASN A 460 -6.23 -1.18 -15.85
CA ASN A 460 -5.91 -2.46 -15.25
C ASN A 460 -6.74 -3.61 -15.84
N MET A 461 -6.19 -4.82 -15.76
CA MET A 461 -6.89 -6.07 -16.07
C MET A 461 -6.90 -6.95 -14.83
N LEU A 462 -8.02 -6.96 -14.11
CA LEU A 462 -8.14 -7.61 -12.80
C LEU A 462 -9.17 -8.75 -12.86
N ARG A 463 -8.82 -9.91 -12.31
CA ARG A 463 -9.68 -11.09 -12.26
C ARG A 463 -9.71 -11.67 -10.84
N GLY A 464 -10.89 -11.82 -10.26
CA GLY A 464 -11.12 -12.40 -8.93
C GLY A 464 -10.98 -13.92 -8.94
N GLY A 465 -11.54 -14.60 -9.93
CA GLY A 465 -11.37 -16.05 -10.05
C GLY A 465 -12.54 -16.77 -9.41
N ALA A 466 -12.34 -17.47 -8.30
CA ALA A 466 -13.43 -18.08 -7.55
C ALA A 466 -13.39 -17.61 -6.10
N GLY A 467 -14.55 -17.53 -5.44
CA GLY A 467 -14.67 -16.88 -4.13
C GLY A 467 -15.53 -15.63 -4.24
N ASN A 468 -15.84 -15.02 -3.10
CA ASN A 468 -16.54 -13.73 -3.08
C ASN A 468 -15.49 -12.62 -3.04
N ASP A 469 -15.14 -12.11 -4.20
CA ASP A 469 -14.04 -11.18 -4.40
C ASP A 469 -14.48 -9.72 -4.30
N ARG A 470 -13.54 -8.86 -3.92
CA ARG A 470 -13.73 -7.40 -3.94
C ARG A 470 -12.64 -6.76 -4.79
N ILE A 471 -13.01 -6.19 -5.92
CA ILE A 471 -12.09 -5.62 -6.89
C ILE A 471 -12.36 -4.11 -7.05
N LEU A 472 -11.32 -3.30 -6.94
CA LEU A 472 -11.37 -1.85 -7.16
C LEU A 472 -10.38 -1.46 -8.27
N GLY A 473 -10.86 -0.98 -9.41
CA GLY A 473 -10.01 -0.47 -10.51
C GLY A 473 -9.28 0.83 -10.15
N ASN A 474 -10.02 1.76 -9.52
CA ASN A 474 -9.65 3.13 -9.16
C ASN A 474 -9.66 4.09 -10.35
N GLY A 475 -8.60 4.15 -11.16
CA GLY A 475 -8.54 5.12 -12.26
C GLY A 475 -7.85 4.54 -13.47
N GLY A 476 -8.18 5.06 -14.65
CA GLY A 476 -7.81 4.42 -15.91
C GLY A 476 -9.00 3.67 -16.48
N ASN A 477 -8.86 3.13 -17.70
CA ASN A 477 -9.92 2.33 -18.31
C ASN A 477 -9.68 0.86 -17.96
N ASP A 478 -10.41 0.37 -16.98
CA ASP A 478 -10.20 -0.91 -16.33
C ASP A 478 -11.07 -2.02 -16.96
N SER A 479 -10.60 -3.27 -16.82
CA SER A 479 -11.35 -4.48 -17.15
C SER A 479 -11.36 -5.37 -15.92
N LEU A 480 -12.51 -5.44 -15.24
CA LEU A 480 -12.71 -6.14 -13.98
C LEU A 480 -13.60 -7.36 -14.21
N HIS A 481 -13.15 -8.53 -13.77
CA HIS A 481 -13.93 -9.76 -13.79
C HIS A 481 -14.03 -10.31 -12.37
N GLY A 482 -15.24 -10.50 -11.84
CA GLY A 482 -15.49 -11.17 -10.57
C GLY A 482 -15.11 -12.65 -10.68
N GLY A 483 -15.95 -13.44 -11.33
CA GLY A 483 -15.69 -14.83 -11.62
C GLY A 483 -16.77 -15.71 -11.01
N MET A 484 -16.41 -16.70 -10.20
CA MET A 484 -17.37 -17.55 -9.50
C MET A 484 -17.53 -17.08 -8.06
N GLY A 485 -18.76 -16.77 -7.64
CA GLY A 485 -19.06 -16.30 -6.29
C GLY A 485 -19.74 -14.95 -6.32
N ASN A 486 -20.18 -14.46 -5.17
CA ASN A 486 -20.87 -13.18 -5.09
C ASN A 486 -19.84 -12.07 -4.94
N ASP A 487 -19.54 -11.38 -6.03
CA ASP A 487 -18.45 -10.44 -6.15
C ASP A 487 -18.89 -8.99 -5.96
N THR A 488 -17.92 -8.13 -5.64
CA THR A 488 -18.10 -6.67 -5.62
C THR A 488 -17.04 -6.02 -6.50
N LEU A 489 -17.48 -5.40 -7.59
CA LEU A 489 -16.62 -4.74 -8.57
C LEU A 489 -16.88 -3.23 -8.57
N ILE A 490 -15.81 -2.45 -8.45
CA ILE A 490 -15.85 -0.98 -8.51
C ILE A 490 -14.85 -0.52 -9.57
N GLY A 491 -15.31 0.01 -10.70
CA GLY A 491 -14.44 0.50 -11.79
C GLY A 491 -13.68 1.74 -11.37
N GLY A 492 -14.39 2.87 -11.28
CA GLY A 492 -13.89 4.08 -10.64
C GLY A 492 -13.92 5.26 -11.58
N ALA A 493 -12.76 5.70 -12.06
CA ALA A 493 -12.64 6.82 -12.97
C ALA A 493 -12.04 6.37 -14.30
N GLY A 494 -12.86 6.31 -15.34
CA GLY A 494 -12.43 5.87 -16.65
C GLY A 494 -13.62 5.40 -17.46
N ASN A 495 -13.38 4.79 -18.61
CA ASN A 495 -14.40 4.02 -19.31
C ASN A 495 -14.11 2.54 -19.05
N ASP A 496 -14.81 1.97 -18.08
CA ASP A 496 -14.48 0.68 -17.51
C ASP A 496 -15.36 -0.44 -18.07
N ARG A 497 -14.88 -1.67 -17.95
CA ARG A 497 -15.63 -2.89 -18.25
C ARG A 497 -15.71 -3.76 -17.01
N LEU A 498 -16.91 -3.98 -16.50
CA LEU A 498 -17.17 -4.79 -15.31
C LEU A 498 -17.98 -6.03 -15.70
N PHE A 499 -17.54 -7.20 -15.28
CA PHE A 499 -18.21 -8.48 -15.52
C PHE A 499 -18.34 -9.24 -14.20
N GLY A 500 -19.56 -9.40 -13.67
CA GLY A 500 -19.82 -10.19 -12.46
C GLY A 500 -19.51 -11.67 -12.69
N ASN A 501 -20.07 -12.23 -13.76
CA ASN A 501 -19.97 -13.61 -14.23
C ASN A 501 -20.94 -14.56 -13.48
N GLU A 502 -20.51 -15.37 -12.52
CA GLU A 502 -21.39 -16.32 -11.83
C GLU A 502 -21.55 -15.92 -10.36
N GLY A 503 -22.76 -15.58 -9.92
CA GLY A 503 -23.04 -15.19 -8.55
C GLY A 503 -24.05 -14.06 -8.47
N ALA A 504 -24.43 -13.66 -7.26
CA ALA A 504 -25.21 -12.45 -7.04
C ALA A 504 -24.26 -11.28 -6.79
N ASP A 505 -23.91 -10.58 -7.86
CA ASP A 505 -22.82 -9.63 -7.93
C ASP A 505 -23.26 -8.19 -7.70
N HIS A 506 -22.32 -7.36 -7.27
CA HIS A 506 -22.51 -5.93 -7.08
C HIS A 506 -21.49 -5.17 -7.91
N LEU A 507 -21.95 -4.57 -9.00
CA LEU A 507 -21.14 -3.80 -9.94
C LEU A 507 -21.44 -2.32 -9.76
N THR A 508 -20.42 -1.49 -9.60
CA THR A 508 -20.57 -0.05 -9.46
C THR A 508 -19.54 0.71 -10.28
N ASP A 509 -20.02 1.67 -11.05
CA ASP A 509 -19.21 2.71 -11.66
C ASP A 509 -19.88 4.08 -11.56
N MET A 510 -19.09 5.15 -11.45
CA MET A 510 -19.61 6.49 -11.19
C MET A 510 -19.37 7.48 -12.31
N LEU A 511 -18.36 7.26 -13.16
CA LEU A 511 -17.95 8.22 -14.19
C LEU A 511 -17.59 7.49 -15.49
N GLY A 512 -17.76 8.17 -16.61
CA GLY A 512 -17.33 7.68 -17.92
C GLY A 512 -18.38 6.82 -18.61
N ASN A 513 -18.03 6.33 -19.80
CA ASN A 513 -18.91 5.50 -20.63
C ASN A 513 -18.56 4.03 -20.39
N ASN A 514 -19.31 3.37 -19.53
CA ASN A 514 -18.97 2.07 -18.97
C ASN A 514 -19.76 0.94 -19.63
N TRP A 515 -19.21 -0.26 -19.50
CA TRP A 515 -19.84 -1.50 -19.92
C TRP A 515 -19.96 -2.43 -18.73
N MET A 516 -21.17 -2.81 -18.34
CA MET A 516 -21.41 -3.68 -17.18
C MET A 516 -22.25 -4.89 -17.59
N ALA A 517 -21.85 -6.07 -17.15
CA ALA A 517 -22.62 -7.30 -17.28
C ALA A 517 -22.67 -8.03 -15.93
N GLY A 518 -23.87 -8.26 -15.42
CA GLY A 518 -24.11 -9.01 -14.18
C GLY A 518 -23.68 -10.46 -14.36
N GLY A 519 -24.39 -11.17 -15.23
CA GLY A 519 -24.06 -12.54 -15.62
C GLY A 519 -25.13 -13.52 -15.15
N MET A 520 -24.77 -14.49 -14.33
CA MET A 520 -25.70 -15.46 -13.76
C MET A 520 -25.93 -15.16 -12.28
N GLY A 521 -27.15 -14.79 -11.90
CA GLY A 521 -27.54 -14.56 -10.52
C GLY A 521 -28.39 -13.31 -10.40
N ASN A 522 -28.72 -12.92 -9.18
CA ASN A 522 -29.52 -11.72 -8.97
C ASN A 522 -28.58 -10.55 -8.68
N ASP A 523 -28.29 -9.77 -9.70
CA ASP A 523 -27.21 -8.81 -9.70
C ASP A 523 -27.70 -7.39 -9.38
N ARG A 524 -26.76 -6.57 -8.92
CA ARG A 524 -26.97 -5.13 -8.74
C ARG A 524 -25.95 -4.37 -9.56
N LEU A 525 -26.44 -3.68 -10.58
CA LEU A 525 -25.63 -2.82 -11.43
C LEU A 525 -25.98 -1.37 -11.12
N THR A 526 -24.98 -0.57 -10.77
CA THR A 526 -25.13 0.87 -10.56
C THR A 526 -24.08 1.60 -11.38
N ALA A 527 -24.53 2.22 -12.46
CA ALA A 527 -23.73 3.14 -13.23
C ALA A 527 -23.94 4.58 -12.76
N GLY A 528 -23.30 5.51 -13.45
CA GLY A 528 -23.04 6.84 -12.96
C GLY A 528 -23.36 7.88 -14.01
N ALA A 529 -22.43 8.81 -14.22
CA ALA A 529 -22.54 9.77 -15.31
C ALA A 529 -21.78 9.29 -16.54
N GLY A 530 -22.41 9.35 -17.71
CA GLY A 530 -21.82 8.96 -18.99
C GLY A 530 -22.84 8.20 -19.82
N ARG A 531 -22.46 7.80 -21.03
CA ARG A 531 -23.28 6.89 -21.82
C ARG A 531 -22.85 5.47 -21.50
N ASP A 532 -23.62 4.81 -20.68
CA ASP A 532 -23.34 3.48 -20.18
C ASP A 532 -24.08 2.41 -20.99
N THR A 533 -23.55 1.19 -20.96
CA THR A 533 -24.25 0.00 -21.47
C THR A 533 -24.27 -1.08 -20.40
N LEU A 534 -25.47 -1.47 -19.98
CA LEU A 534 -25.70 -2.37 -18.85
C LEU A 534 -26.50 -3.59 -19.29
N TYR A 535 -26.05 -4.77 -18.86
CA TYR A 535 -26.72 -6.06 -19.04
C TYR A 535 -26.92 -6.69 -17.65
N GLY A 536 -28.18 -6.89 -17.22
CA GLY A 536 -28.48 -7.72 -16.04
C GLY A 536 -28.09 -9.17 -16.30
N ASP A 537 -28.42 -9.66 -17.50
CA ASP A 537 -28.27 -11.05 -17.95
C ASP A 537 -29.28 -11.98 -17.26
N MET A 538 -28.85 -13.09 -16.64
CA MET A 538 -29.76 -14.09 -16.09
C MET A 538 -30.02 -13.86 -14.60
N GLY A 539 -31.26 -13.60 -14.23
CA GLY A 539 -31.71 -13.53 -12.84
C GLY A 539 -32.60 -12.33 -12.62
N ASN A 540 -32.95 -12.07 -11.37
CA ASN A 540 -33.79 -10.92 -11.01
C ASN A 540 -32.89 -9.75 -10.63
N ASP A 541 -32.65 -8.86 -11.58
CA ASP A 541 -31.60 -7.85 -11.47
C ASP A 541 -32.15 -6.49 -11.04
N ILE A 542 -31.28 -5.70 -10.40
CA ILE A 542 -31.54 -4.29 -10.10
C ILE A 542 -30.51 -3.46 -10.86
N ILE A 543 -31.00 -2.68 -11.82
CA ILE A 543 -30.17 -1.86 -12.68
C ILE A 543 -30.49 -0.39 -12.48
N LEU A 544 -29.48 0.39 -12.12
CA LEU A 544 -29.53 1.85 -12.01
C LEU A 544 -28.50 2.44 -13.01
N ALA A 545 -28.95 2.96 -14.15
CA ALA A 545 -28.02 3.42 -15.19
C ALA A 545 -27.49 4.84 -14.93
N GLY A 546 -28.30 5.73 -14.35
CA GLY A 546 -27.79 6.97 -13.77
C GLY A 546 -28.07 8.18 -14.65
N ALA A 547 -27.03 8.83 -15.18
CA ALA A 547 -27.18 10.04 -15.99
C ALA A 547 -26.39 9.94 -17.29
N GLY A 548 -27.04 10.22 -18.40
CA GLY A 548 -26.51 10.11 -19.75
C GLY A 548 -27.52 9.40 -20.65
N ASP A 549 -27.19 9.22 -21.93
CA ASP A 549 -28.11 8.53 -22.85
C ASP A 549 -27.80 7.03 -22.85
N ASP A 550 -28.36 6.27 -21.93
CA ASP A 550 -27.95 4.91 -21.58
C ASP A 550 -28.62 3.81 -22.40
N LEU A 551 -27.96 2.65 -22.47
CA LEU A 551 -28.50 1.43 -23.06
C LEU A 551 -28.56 0.32 -22.01
N VAL A 552 -29.77 -0.12 -21.68
CA VAL A 552 -30.01 -1.08 -20.60
C VAL A 552 -30.79 -2.30 -21.09
N PHE A 553 -30.32 -3.48 -20.72
CA PHE A 553 -30.99 -4.76 -20.94
C PHE A 553 -31.12 -5.49 -19.60
N GLY A 554 -32.35 -5.82 -19.17
CA GLY A 554 -32.59 -6.67 -18.00
C GLY A 554 -32.15 -8.10 -18.30
N GLY A 555 -32.88 -8.77 -19.18
CA GLY A 555 -32.59 -10.14 -19.61
C GLY A 555 -33.67 -11.10 -19.13
N PRO A 556 -33.37 -12.38 -18.90
CA PRO A 556 -34.33 -13.29 -18.29
C PRO A 556 -34.39 -13.15 -16.76
N GLY A 557 -35.57 -12.85 -16.23
CA GLY A 557 -35.89 -12.80 -14.80
C GLY A 557 -36.86 -11.67 -14.50
N TRP A 558 -37.04 -11.32 -13.23
CA TRP A 558 -37.91 -10.20 -12.84
C TRP A 558 -37.04 -9.00 -12.51
N ASP A 559 -36.88 -8.13 -13.49
CA ASP A 559 -35.89 -7.07 -13.43
C ASP A 559 -36.49 -5.74 -12.95
N THR A 560 -35.68 -4.96 -12.26
CA THR A 560 -36.00 -3.58 -11.90
C THR A 560 -34.97 -2.65 -12.54
N ILE A 561 -35.42 -1.91 -13.55
CA ILE A 561 -34.59 -0.99 -14.31
C ILE A 561 -35.00 0.44 -14.00
N ARG A 562 -34.03 1.26 -13.60
CA ARG A 562 -34.13 2.72 -13.61
C ARG A 562 -33.06 3.27 -14.55
N ALA A 563 -33.49 3.80 -15.69
CA ALA A 563 -32.57 4.33 -16.68
C ALA A 563 -31.97 5.66 -16.20
N GLY A 564 -32.80 6.58 -15.73
CA GLY A 564 -32.36 7.75 -15.00
C GLY A 564 -32.53 9.02 -15.82
N ALA A 565 -31.48 9.84 -15.94
CA ALA A 565 -31.58 11.13 -16.61
C ALA A 565 -30.84 11.14 -17.94
N GLY A 566 -31.53 11.38 -19.04
CA GLY A 566 -30.99 11.37 -20.40
C GLY A 566 -31.97 10.70 -21.34
N ASN A 567 -31.61 10.52 -22.61
CA ASN A 567 -32.50 9.86 -23.56
C ASN A 567 -32.15 8.38 -23.64
N ASP A 568 -32.84 7.58 -22.84
CA ASP A 568 -32.44 6.22 -22.57
C ASP A 568 -33.15 5.20 -23.45
N ARG A 569 -32.52 4.04 -23.62
CA ARG A 569 -33.16 2.85 -24.14
C ARG A 569 -33.06 1.73 -23.11
N ALA A 570 -34.21 1.25 -22.63
CA ALA A 570 -34.27 0.12 -21.71
C ALA A 570 -35.17 -1.01 -22.24
N GLU A 571 -34.68 -2.24 -22.08
CA GLU A 571 -35.37 -3.48 -22.44
C GLU A 571 -35.49 -4.37 -21.20
N GLY A 572 -36.71 -4.74 -20.80
CA GLY A 572 -36.98 -5.64 -19.67
C GLY A 572 -36.49 -7.05 -19.96
N GLY A 573 -37.13 -7.71 -20.91
CA GLY A 573 -36.69 -9.02 -21.41
C GLY A 573 -37.74 -10.10 -21.16
N MET A 574 -37.38 -11.18 -20.48
CA MET A 574 -38.32 -12.24 -20.14
C MET A 574 -38.64 -12.18 -18.65
N GLY A 575 -39.89 -11.90 -18.29
CA GLY A 575 -40.36 -11.92 -16.92
C GLY A 575 -41.32 -10.77 -16.67
N ASN A 576 -41.59 -10.47 -15.40
CA ASN A 576 -42.50 -9.37 -15.07
C ASN A 576 -41.64 -8.23 -14.57
N ASP A 577 -41.33 -7.30 -15.46
CA ASP A 577 -40.29 -6.30 -15.22
C ASP A 577 -40.88 -4.97 -14.77
N LEU A 578 -40.06 -4.19 -14.05
CA LEU A 578 -40.34 -2.80 -13.69
C LEU A 578 -39.35 -1.89 -14.40
N LEU A 579 -39.83 -1.10 -15.36
CA LEU A 579 -39.04 -0.13 -16.09
C LEU A 579 -39.45 1.29 -15.70
N ASP A 580 -38.47 2.10 -15.33
CA ASP A 580 -38.61 3.54 -15.04
C ASP A 580 -37.58 4.30 -15.89
N GLY A 581 -38.06 5.06 -16.89
CA GLY A 581 -37.20 5.84 -17.79
C GLY A 581 -36.55 7.00 -17.04
N GLY A 582 -37.35 7.79 -16.33
CA GLY A 582 -36.88 8.96 -15.59
C GLY A 582 -36.94 10.21 -16.46
N PRO A 583 -36.10 11.24 -16.24
CA PRO A 583 -36.15 12.45 -17.07
C PRO A 583 -35.43 12.29 -18.42
N GLY A 584 -36.16 12.49 -19.52
CA GLY A 584 -35.61 12.58 -20.86
C GLY A 584 -36.58 12.16 -21.94
N ARG A 585 -36.10 11.73 -23.10
CA ARG A 585 -36.95 11.05 -24.09
C ARG A 585 -36.50 9.61 -24.14
N ASP A 586 -37.29 8.77 -23.51
CA ASP A 586 -36.92 7.38 -23.29
C ASP A 586 -37.63 6.45 -24.24
N THR A 587 -37.01 5.32 -24.52
CA THR A 587 -37.60 4.19 -25.24
C THR A 587 -37.58 2.97 -24.34
N LEU A 588 -38.74 2.58 -23.83
CA LEU A 588 -38.91 1.48 -22.88
C LEU A 588 -39.66 0.31 -23.53
N LEU A 589 -39.08 -0.88 -23.49
CA LEU A 589 -39.66 -2.10 -24.05
C LEU A 589 -39.74 -3.18 -22.95
N GLY A 590 -40.95 -3.56 -22.52
CA GLY A 590 -41.16 -4.63 -21.55
C GLY A 590 -40.75 -6.01 -22.08
N GLN A 591 -41.22 -6.32 -23.30
CA GLN A 591 -41.00 -7.57 -24.05
C GLN A 591 -41.91 -8.72 -23.64
N GLN A 592 -41.46 -9.72 -22.86
CA GLN A 592 -42.26 -10.91 -22.54
C GLN A 592 -42.61 -10.94 -21.07
N GLY A 593 -43.90 -10.96 -20.75
CA GLY A 593 -44.43 -11.10 -19.40
C GLY A 593 -45.31 -9.90 -19.06
N ASN A 594 -45.67 -9.76 -17.78
CA ASN A 594 -46.59 -8.72 -17.35
C ASN A 594 -45.79 -7.55 -16.78
N ASP A 595 -45.51 -6.56 -17.61
CA ASP A 595 -44.56 -5.51 -17.29
C ASP A 595 -45.23 -4.29 -16.66
N THR A 596 -44.47 -3.55 -15.86
CA THR A 596 -44.85 -2.22 -15.38
C THR A 596 -43.89 -1.19 -15.96
N ILE A 597 -44.41 -0.28 -16.77
CA ILE A 597 -43.62 0.72 -17.48
C ILE A 597 -44.01 2.12 -17.00
N ILE A 598 -43.02 2.89 -16.55
CA ILE A 598 -43.10 4.30 -16.14
C ILE A 598 -42.19 5.07 -17.09
N GLY A 599 -42.74 5.92 -17.95
CA GLY A 599 -41.94 6.78 -18.84
C GLY A 599 -41.06 7.73 -18.05
N GLY A 600 -41.69 8.50 -17.16
CA GLY A 600 -41.00 9.53 -16.39
C GLY A 600 -41.30 10.90 -16.97
N LEU A 601 -40.34 11.82 -16.97
CA LEU A 601 -40.53 13.16 -17.49
C LEU A 601 -40.00 13.27 -18.91
N GLY A 602 -40.85 13.68 -19.85
CA GLY A 602 -40.41 14.07 -21.18
C GLY A 602 -41.33 13.47 -22.22
N GLN A 603 -40.80 13.15 -23.40
CA GLN A 603 -41.63 12.55 -24.45
C GLN A 603 -41.16 11.12 -24.68
N ASP A 604 -41.86 10.16 -24.12
CA ASP A 604 -41.40 8.77 -24.10
C ASP A 604 -42.11 7.90 -25.12
N VAL A 605 -41.46 6.80 -25.48
CA VAL A 605 -42.00 5.73 -26.32
C VAL A 605 -42.03 4.44 -25.51
N LEU A 606 -43.22 3.93 -25.26
CA LEU A 606 -43.48 2.81 -24.38
C LEU A 606 -44.07 1.64 -25.19
N THR A 607 -43.46 0.46 -25.08
CA THR A 607 -43.93 -0.78 -25.69
C THR A 607 -44.04 -1.85 -24.61
N GLY A 608 -45.25 -2.36 -24.37
CA GLY A 608 -45.48 -3.41 -23.36
C GLY A 608 -44.90 -4.75 -23.83
N GLY A 609 -45.28 -5.18 -25.03
CA GLY A 609 -44.89 -6.45 -25.61
C GLY A 609 -45.99 -7.51 -25.45
N MET A 610 -45.62 -8.72 -25.04
CA MET A 610 -46.52 -9.84 -24.79
C MET A 610 -46.82 -9.96 -23.31
N GLY A 611 -48.10 -10.06 -22.93
CA GLY A 611 -48.54 -10.23 -21.54
C GLY A 611 -49.55 -9.15 -21.14
N ALA A 612 -49.91 -9.09 -19.88
CA ALA A 612 -50.82 -8.05 -19.38
C ALA A 612 -50.01 -6.92 -18.76
N ASP A 613 -49.82 -5.85 -19.53
CA ASP A 613 -48.88 -4.78 -19.18
C ASP A 613 -49.57 -3.61 -18.47
N VAL A 614 -48.81 -2.88 -17.65
CA VAL A 614 -49.26 -1.71 -16.92
C VAL A 614 -48.41 -0.49 -17.28
N PHE A 615 -49.03 0.50 -17.92
CA PHE A 615 -48.40 1.80 -18.18
C PHE A 615 -48.82 2.78 -17.08
N ARG A 616 -47.87 3.20 -16.23
CA ARG A 616 -48.16 4.01 -15.05
C ARG A 616 -47.72 5.45 -15.22
N PHE A 617 -48.63 6.37 -14.87
CA PHE A 617 -48.37 7.81 -14.81
C PHE A 617 -48.70 8.33 -13.41
N ASN A 618 -47.69 8.86 -12.73
CA ASN A 618 -47.77 9.33 -11.35
C ASN A 618 -48.08 10.82 -11.26
N SER A 619 -47.79 11.58 -12.31
CA SER A 619 -48.04 13.02 -12.36
C SER A 619 -48.47 13.50 -13.75
N VAL A 620 -49.10 14.69 -13.81
CA VAL A 620 -49.41 15.36 -15.07
C VAL A 620 -48.15 15.71 -15.87
N ALA A 621 -47.03 15.92 -15.18
CA ALA A 621 -45.77 16.27 -15.82
C ALA A 621 -45.19 15.08 -16.60
N ASP A 622 -45.60 13.86 -16.28
CA ASP A 622 -45.10 12.65 -16.93
C ASP A 622 -45.46 12.64 -18.42
N SER A 623 -46.67 13.13 -18.77
CA SER A 623 -47.14 13.21 -20.17
C SER A 623 -47.77 14.56 -20.49
N ALA A 624 -47.02 15.63 -20.25
CA ALA A 624 -47.50 16.99 -20.45
C ALA A 624 -47.90 17.24 -21.91
N ARG A 625 -48.89 18.10 -22.18
CA ARG A 625 -49.47 18.28 -23.54
C ARG A 625 -48.48 18.49 -24.69
N GLY A 626 -47.33 19.11 -24.41
CA GLY A 626 -46.27 19.38 -25.41
C GLY A 626 -45.19 18.29 -25.49
N LEU A 627 -45.23 17.34 -24.56
CA LEU A 627 -44.32 16.22 -24.36
C LEU A 627 -45.17 14.97 -24.10
N ALA A 628 -46.14 14.73 -24.99
CA ALA A 628 -47.07 13.62 -24.84
C ALA A 628 -46.38 12.31 -25.21
N ASP A 629 -46.48 11.32 -24.33
CA ASP A 629 -45.89 10.00 -24.51
C ASP A 629 -46.70 9.17 -25.50
N LEU A 630 -46.05 8.17 -26.08
CA LEU A 630 -46.61 7.25 -27.03
C LEU A 630 -46.51 5.81 -26.52
N ILE A 631 -47.67 5.19 -26.27
CA ILE A 631 -47.78 3.75 -26.09
C ILE A 631 -48.01 3.10 -27.46
N THR A 632 -47.14 2.19 -27.87
CA THR A 632 -47.08 1.70 -29.26
C THR A 632 -47.96 0.48 -29.56
N ASP A 633 -48.34 -0.29 -28.54
CA ASP A 633 -48.93 -1.62 -28.72
C ASP A 633 -50.03 -1.95 -27.70
N PHE A 634 -50.64 -0.94 -27.06
CA PHE A 634 -51.71 -1.13 -26.08
C PHE A 634 -52.83 -2.04 -26.59
N ARG A 635 -53.13 -3.12 -25.85
CA ARG A 635 -54.18 -4.11 -26.12
C ARG A 635 -55.34 -3.96 -25.12
N PRO A 636 -56.46 -3.34 -25.54
CA PRO A 636 -57.65 -3.21 -24.69
C PRO A 636 -58.15 -4.56 -24.16
N GLY A 637 -58.39 -4.63 -22.85
CA GLY A 637 -58.85 -5.84 -22.15
C GLY A 637 -57.74 -6.78 -21.71
N GLU A 638 -56.48 -6.48 -22.04
CA GLU A 638 -55.29 -7.20 -21.56
C GLU A 638 -54.36 -6.24 -20.80
N ASP A 639 -54.03 -5.11 -21.43
CA ASP A 639 -53.17 -4.08 -20.85
C ASP A 639 -53.98 -3.04 -20.07
N MET A 640 -53.32 -2.37 -19.13
CA MET A 640 -53.91 -1.38 -18.23
C MET A 640 -53.11 -0.08 -18.22
N ILE A 641 -53.82 1.04 -18.10
CA ILE A 641 -53.20 2.35 -17.84
C ILE A 641 -53.48 2.75 -16.39
N ASP A 642 -52.42 2.91 -15.59
CA ASP A 642 -52.49 3.23 -14.16
C ASP A 642 -52.37 4.73 -13.93
N LEU A 643 -53.50 5.35 -13.56
CA LEU A 643 -53.66 6.79 -13.30
C LEU A 643 -54.17 7.05 -11.87
N ARG A 644 -54.09 6.06 -10.97
CA ARG A 644 -54.60 6.16 -9.58
C ARG A 644 -54.00 7.35 -8.82
N ALA A 645 -52.78 7.76 -9.17
CA ALA A 645 -52.12 8.92 -8.58
C ALA A 645 -52.83 10.25 -8.88
N LEU A 646 -53.62 10.31 -9.97
CA LEU A 646 -54.28 11.53 -10.44
C LEU A 646 -55.72 11.68 -9.90
N ASN A 647 -56.33 10.60 -9.42
CA ASN A 647 -57.68 10.56 -8.84
C ASN A 647 -58.74 11.14 -9.79
N LEU A 648 -59.06 10.38 -10.84
CA LEU A 648 -59.88 10.82 -11.99
C LEU A 648 -61.21 10.05 -12.07
N THR A 649 -62.22 10.65 -12.70
CA THR A 649 -63.43 9.94 -13.15
C THR A 649 -63.40 9.71 -14.67
N PHE A 650 -63.83 8.53 -15.12
CA PHE A 650 -63.92 8.23 -16.55
C PHE A 650 -65.16 8.87 -17.20
N ALA A 651 -64.95 9.75 -18.18
CA ALA A 651 -65.98 10.47 -18.93
C ALA A 651 -66.24 9.90 -20.34
N GLY A 652 -65.56 8.83 -20.73
CA GLY A 652 -65.69 8.22 -22.06
C GLY A 652 -65.25 9.15 -23.19
N THR A 653 -66.09 9.32 -24.21
CA THR A 653 -65.83 10.21 -25.36
C THR A 653 -66.44 11.61 -25.20
N GLY A 654 -67.27 11.82 -24.18
CA GLY A 654 -67.93 13.09 -23.89
C GLY A 654 -66.96 14.19 -23.48
N PRO A 655 -67.35 15.48 -23.51
CA PRO A 655 -66.51 16.57 -23.02
C PRO A 655 -66.24 16.43 -21.52
N HIS A 656 -65.15 17.04 -21.03
CA HIS A 656 -64.88 17.14 -19.59
C HIS A 656 -66.07 17.79 -18.86
N ASP A 657 -66.49 17.18 -17.76
CA ASP A 657 -67.71 17.52 -17.01
C ASP A 657 -67.47 18.62 -15.96
N GLY A 658 -66.24 19.11 -15.83
CA GLY A 658 -65.81 20.09 -14.82
C GLY A 658 -65.33 19.46 -13.51
N MET A 659 -65.24 18.12 -13.44
CA MET A 659 -64.50 17.39 -12.42
C MET A 659 -63.15 16.92 -12.99
N ARG A 660 -62.30 16.40 -12.09
CA ARG A 660 -61.09 15.67 -12.49
C ARG A 660 -61.46 14.48 -13.35
N SER A 661 -61.16 14.54 -14.64
CA SER A 661 -61.74 13.59 -15.58
C SER A 661 -60.75 13.12 -16.64
N LEU A 662 -60.91 11.86 -17.01
CA LEU A 662 -60.25 11.20 -18.14
C LEU A 662 -61.28 11.01 -19.26
N ARG A 663 -60.96 11.47 -20.47
CA ARG A 663 -61.70 11.16 -21.69
C ARG A 663 -60.76 10.71 -22.79
N TRP A 664 -61.30 10.17 -23.88
CA TRP A 664 -60.50 9.81 -25.05
C TRP A 664 -61.13 10.26 -26.38
N ASP A 665 -60.31 10.48 -27.40
CA ASP A 665 -60.74 10.73 -28.78
C ASP A 665 -59.77 10.16 -29.82
N HIS A 666 -60.12 10.29 -31.10
CA HIS A 666 -59.21 9.97 -32.21
C HIS A 666 -58.73 11.24 -32.90
N MET A 667 -57.43 11.32 -33.14
CA MET A 667 -56.82 12.34 -33.98
C MET A 667 -55.70 11.71 -34.80
N ASP A 668 -55.64 12.02 -36.09
CA ASP A 668 -54.57 11.61 -37.00
C ASP A 668 -54.29 10.09 -37.03
N GLY A 669 -55.34 9.28 -36.88
CA GLY A 669 -55.25 7.81 -36.91
C GLY A 669 -54.76 7.16 -35.61
N ALA A 670 -54.49 7.97 -34.57
CA ALA A 670 -54.15 7.52 -33.22
C ALA A 670 -55.30 7.77 -32.25
N THR A 671 -55.23 7.13 -31.09
CA THR A 671 -56.12 7.35 -29.95
C THR A 671 -55.41 8.26 -28.96
N ARG A 672 -56.11 9.25 -28.40
CA ARG A 672 -55.56 10.17 -27.42
C ARG A 672 -56.39 10.09 -26.15
N LEU A 673 -55.70 9.97 -25.03
CA LEU A 673 -56.26 10.21 -23.70
C LEU A 673 -56.06 11.67 -23.36
N LEU A 674 -57.13 12.32 -22.91
CA LEU A 674 -57.12 13.71 -22.49
C LEU A 674 -57.51 13.73 -21.02
N VAL A 675 -56.58 14.20 -20.18
CA VAL A 675 -56.71 14.21 -18.73
C VAL A 675 -56.80 15.65 -18.26
N ASP A 676 -57.88 15.99 -17.57
CA ASP A 676 -58.10 17.29 -16.91
C ASP A 676 -58.09 17.06 -15.39
N VAL A 677 -57.07 17.58 -14.70
CA VAL A 677 -56.92 17.43 -13.24
C VAL A 677 -57.38 18.67 -12.47
N ASN A 678 -57.73 19.75 -13.15
CA ASN A 678 -58.04 21.04 -12.54
C ASN A 678 -59.53 21.44 -12.71
N GLY A 679 -60.27 20.74 -13.57
CA GLY A 679 -61.71 20.91 -13.83
C GLY A 679 -62.05 22.08 -14.74
N ASP A 680 -61.07 22.71 -15.40
CA ASP A 680 -61.27 23.85 -16.30
C ASP A 680 -61.76 23.44 -17.71
N ARG A 681 -61.93 22.13 -17.93
CA ARG A 681 -62.33 21.47 -19.19
C ARG A 681 -61.27 21.50 -20.28
N THR A 682 -60.05 21.86 -19.93
CA THR A 682 -58.88 21.82 -20.79
C THR A 682 -58.00 20.66 -20.34
N PRO A 683 -57.53 19.80 -21.25
CA PRO A 683 -56.60 18.75 -20.87
C PRO A 683 -55.30 19.36 -20.33
N ASP A 684 -54.84 18.88 -19.19
CA ASP A 684 -53.54 19.18 -18.57
C ASP A 684 -52.46 18.20 -19.04
N MET A 685 -52.85 16.96 -19.37
CA MET A 685 -51.99 15.86 -19.80
C MET A 685 -52.60 15.16 -21.02
N ILE A 686 -51.75 14.68 -21.93
CA ILE A 686 -52.15 13.93 -23.12
C ILE A 686 -51.28 12.68 -23.22
N ILE A 687 -51.91 11.50 -23.28
CA ILE A 687 -51.23 10.23 -23.61
C ILE A 687 -51.69 9.79 -25.00
N ARG A 688 -50.76 9.34 -25.84
CA ARG A 688 -51.07 8.86 -27.19
C ARG A 688 -50.96 7.34 -27.24
N LEU A 689 -51.96 6.69 -27.80
CA LEU A 689 -51.93 5.26 -28.11
C LEU A 689 -51.89 5.08 -29.62
N ALA A 690 -50.98 4.22 -30.11
CA ALA A 690 -50.91 3.91 -31.52
C ALA A 690 -52.18 3.18 -31.99
N GLY A 691 -52.71 3.61 -33.15
CA GLY A 691 -53.91 3.04 -33.74
C GLY A 691 -55.24 3.60 -33.18
N ARG A 692 -56.34 3.11 -33.75
CA ARG A 692 -57.71 3.46 -33.33
C ARG A 692 -58.23 2.38 -32.39
N LEU A 693 -58.31 2.72 -31.10
CA LEU A 693 -58.71 1.83 -30.01
C LEU A 693 -59.99 2.38 -29.37
N GLU A 694 -60.93 1.48 -29.06
CA GLU A 694 -62.11 1.79 -28.26
C GLU A 694 -61.78 1.51 -26.80
N LEU A 695 -61.98 2.49 -25.92
CA LEU A 695 -61.58 2.38 -24.51
C LEU A 695 -62.77 2.50 -23.57
N GLU A 696 -62.83 1.59 -22.59
CA GLU A 696 -63.85 1.52 -21.55
C GLU A 696 -63.20 1.71 -20.17
N ALA A 697 -64.02 1.90 -19.13
CA ALA A 697 -63.55 2.24 -17.79
C ALA A 697 -62.62 1.17 -17.18
N ASP A 698 -62.77 -0.09 -17.57
CA ASP A 698 -62.01 -1.24 -17.07
C ASP A 698 -60.62 -1.38 -17.69
N HIS A 699 -60.24 -0.56 -18.68
CA HIS A 699 -58.86 -0.46 -19.19
C HIS A 699 -57.97 0.47 -18.35
N PHE A 700 -58.53 1.08 -17.31
CA PHE A 700 -57.85 2.07 -16.48
C PHE A 700 -57.89 1.70 -15.01
N LEU A 701 -56.80 1.97 -14.29
CA LEU A 701 -56.80 2.04 -12.83
C LEU A 701 -56.92 3.52 -12.45
N LEU A 702 -58.06 3.93 -11.90
CA LEU A 702 -58.41 5.34 -11.63
C LEU A 702 -58.49 5.69 -10.14
#